data_AF-A0A937B7T8-F1
#
_entry.id   AF-A0A937B7T8-F1
#
_cell.length_a   1.000
_cell.length_b   1.000
_cell.length_c   1.000
_cell.angle_alpha   90.00
_cell.angle_beta   90.00
_cell.angle_gamma   90.00
#
_symmetry.space_group_name_H-M   'P 1'
#
loop_
_entity.id
_entity.type
_entity.pdbx_description
1 polymer ?
#
loop_
_entity_poly.entity_id
_entity_poly.type
_entity_poly.pdbx_seq_one_letter_code
_entity_poly.pdbx_strand_id
1 'polypeptide(L)'
;MSVGKRQLLSFYAVVALFSGMDMGLMIGLFWSSLQITGSPLALGLVLCVSVLLPFSLQRVARRRGKVLILGFRHMLVTRAAGFLLVLGGALAGLFNALYGFVLIALLVGLLGFFTTSTLEAVNARFMLAKLTTSASSARWMQTAIQLGAFVGAALAGIVLEWAGIDRFALLFSTIACVAALAVLSTPLGPPRDERAAASAVGDSNELQTDYRNSQLLQALCLGLGMIGFHIGAFNTLTPVIYQMLKHWSAADFGLASGVAGVGAFLAAVLPTAKLPDYVPPLLILLMDAVLVYSGITAVSIGACFLIGFSINHLRIQFRKKLIDLARGPADADHIASVSAFYYLFLQSAAPLILTGLITEPLFGRQAAPEIFVLVAVALLFSVVLLPRLAGSRIASVCLRFTEAPICTSALLLPALRRSAADFSNPKENVMIQHPYVIIVDPFSSGTLYAPKFASLGYACVAVRSSPHISARFARAFQPADFLEGKLFDIDEALTHFGTVNARAVVAGCEMAVASADALAQRLDLPGNPGDSTMLRRNKYPMQQALAAAALRNIPSLFIRNPEQIDTATAELEEIAYVVKPVNSASTDGVRFAQGRDGTRQALRESAWSQVNDLGEVNQGFVVQPFIEGPEYVIDLVAHAGGYTVASVCIYNKVESNGSRFVYAGLEVLDPQDPQYTPLLDYARQAAAALGLRVGPLHMELIWSKDGPVLIEAGARMHGGVAPALFNDCYSPNLLDLAVDASLGRTINVHLVQRRQHGRIVFLIAREKGVHLGLSPENEARLQQLRSYRGHRTFIDRGGPIVPTVDLATCPGIVWLANPDPKQLASDDMYSRTLATI
;
A
#
# COMPACT_ATOMS: atom_id res chain seq x y z
N MET A 1 9.51 -43.08 -12.36
CA MET A 1 9.21 -41.67 -12.00
C MET A 1 9.83 -40.74 -13.04
N SER A 2 9.07 -39.80 -13.60
CA SER A 2 9.62 -38.74 -14.48
C SER A 2 10.62 -37.86 -13.71
N VAL A 3 11.57 -37.25 -14.43
CA VAL A 3 12.61 -36.37 -13.86
C VAL A 3 12.00 -35.28 -12.96
N GLY A 4 10.89 -34.66 -13.39
CA GLY A 4 10.15 -33.66 -12.61
C GLY A 4 9.55 -34.19 -11.31
N LYS A 5 9.05 -35.44 -11.27
CA LYS A 5 8.53 -36.06 -10.02
C LYS A 5 9.64 -36.36 -9.01
N ARG A 6 10.84 -36.75 -9.47
CA ARG A 6 11.99 -36.97 -8.57
C ARG A 6 12.46 -35.66 -7.95
N GLN A 7 12.61 -34.61 -8.77
CA GLN A 7 12.99 -33.28 -8.29
C GLN A 7 11.99 -32.71 -7.28
N LEU A 8 10.69 -32.92 -7.52
CA LEU A 8 9.65 -32.48 -6.60
C LEU A 8 9.70 -33.21 -5.24
N LEU A 9 9.89 -34.53 -5.27
CA LEU A 9 10.05 -35.33 -4.05
C LEU A 9 11.29 -34.90 -3.27
N SER A 10 12.42 -34.72 -3.96
CA SER A 10 13.66 -34.23 -3.35
C SER A 10 13.48 -32.84 -2.73
N PHE A 11 12.74 -31.94 -3.39
CA PHE A 11 12.46 -30.60 -2.85
C PHE A 11 11.68 -30.66 -1.53
N TYR A 12 10.55 -31.37 -1.48
CA TYR A 12 9.77 -31.46 -0.25
C TYR A 12 10.48 -32.25 0.86
N ALA A 13 11.35 -33.22 0.51
CA ALA A 13 12.22 -33.86 1.48
C ALA A 13 13.21 -32.86 2.12
N VAL A 14 13.76 -31.94 1.33
CA VAL A 14 14.62 -30.85 1.86
C VAL A 14 13.84 -29.88 2.74
N VAL A 15 12.62 -29.53 2.35
CA VAL A 15 11.72 -28.69 3.18
C VAL A 15 11.49 -29.35 4.55
N ALA A 16 11.17 -30.65 4.58
CA ALA A 16 10.96 -31.38 5.82
C ALA A 16 12.24 -31.48 6.66
N LEU A 17 13.38 -31.79 6.03
CA LEU A 17 14.67 -31.86 6.72
C LEU A 17 15.04 -30.52 7.38
N PHE A 18 14.94 -29.41 6.65
CA PHE A 18 15.31 -28.09 7.17
C PHE A 18 14.34 -27.62 8.26
N SER A 19 13.04 -27.85 8.08
CA SER A 19 12.03 -27.52 9.09
C SER A 19 12.24 -28.31 10.39
N GLY A 20 12.65 -29.58 10.29
CA GLY A 20 12.94 -30.40 11.46
C GLY A 20 14.19 -29.96 12.22
N MET A 21 15.25 -29.60 11.52
CA MET A 21 16.47 -29.09 12.17
C MET A 21 16.23 -27.75 12.84
N ASP A 22 15.50 -26.85 12.19
CA ASP A 22 15.16 -25.54 12.73
C ASP A 22 14.27 -25.68 13.97
N MET A 23 13.23 -26.53 13.91
CA MET A 23 12.37 -26.78 15.07
C MET A 23 13.12 -27.47 16.21
N GLY A 24 14.00 -28.43 15.92
CA GLY A 24 14.78 -29.10 16.94
C GLY A 24 15.68 -28.14 17.71
N LEU A 25 16.43 -27.28 17.00
CA LEU A 25 17.23 -26.23 17.62
C LEU A 25 16.37 -25.24 18.42
N MET A 26 15.20 -24.88 17.92
CA MET A 26 14.27 -24.00 18.64
C MET A 26 13.77 -24.64 19.94
N ILE A 27 13.46 -25.94 19.98
CA ILE A 27 13.09 -26.64 21.22
C ILE A 27 14.23 -26.62 22.23
N GLY A 28 15.47 -26.87 21.77
CA GLY A 28 16.66 -26.73 22.62
C GLY A 28 16.80 -25.33 23.20
N LEU A 29 16.62 -24.30 22.37
CA LEU A 29 16.66 -22.91 22.81
C LEU A 29 15.53 -22.60 23.81
N PHE A 30 14.29 -23.03 23.56
CA PHE A 30 13.15 -22.74 24.42
C PHE A 30 13.34 -23.31 25.82
N TRP A 31 13.72 -24.58 25.88
CA TRP A 31 13.94 -25.28 27.14
C TRP A 31 15.14 -24.72 27.90
N SER A 32 16.28 -24.61 27.21
CA SER A 32 17.52 -24.22 27.86
C SER A 32 17.57 -22.75 28.23
N SER A 33 16.85 -21.86 27.54
CA SER A 33 16.78 -20.45 27.92
C SER A 33 16.36 -20.29 29.38
N LEU A 34 15.37 -21.08 29.82
CA LEU A 34 14.83 -20.98 31.16
C LEU A 34 15.79 -21.60 32.19
N GLN A 35 16.45 -22.72 31.84
CA GLN A 35 17.52 -23.31 32.65
C GLN A 35 18.69 -22.34 32.88
N ILE A 36 19.14 -21.64 31.84
CA ILE A 36 20.31 -20.75 31.91
C ILE A 36 19.97 -19.43 32.60
N THR A 37 18.82 -18.83 32.28
CA THR A 37 18.48 -17.49 32.75
C THR A 37 17.77 -17.46 34.09
N GLY A 38 17.10 -18.55 34.47
CA GLY A 38 16.19 -18.60 35.61
C GLY A 38 15.02 -17.60 35.51
N SER A 39 14.83 -16.96 34.35
CA SER A 39 13.92 -15.84 34.15
C SER A 39 13.02 -16.09 32.93
N PRO A 40 11.70 -16.26 33.13
CA PRO A 40 10.76 -16.34 32.04
C PRO A 40 10.83 -15.12 31.10
N LEU A 41 11.09 -13.93 31.65
CA LEU A 41 11.19 -12.70 30.86
C LEU A 41 12.34 -12.76 29.84
N ALA A 42 13.48 -13.33 30.23
CA ALA A 42 14.63 -13.47 29.34
C ALA A 42 14.32 -14.42 28.18
N LEU A 43 13.63 -15.54 28.44
CA LEU A 43 13.10 -16.41 27.39
C LEU A 43 12.17 -15.66 26.44
N GLY A 44 11.21 -14.89 26.96
CA GLY A 44 10.28 -14.12 26.12
C GLY A 44 10.96 -13.06 25.26
N LEU A 45 11.96 -12.36 25.80
CA LEU A 45 12.72 -11.35 25.07
C LEU A 45 13.55 -11.97 23.95
N VAL A 46 14.23 -13.08 24.21
CA VAL A 46 15.02 -13.78 23.18
C VAL A 46 14.14 -14.23 22.02
N LEU A 47 12.97 -14.78 22.31
CA LEU A 47 12.02 -15.24 21.30
C LEU A 47 11.37 -14.11 20.51
N CYS A 48 11.05 -12.99 21.17
CA CYS A 48 10.51 -11.82 20.50
C CYS A 48 11.53 -11.24 19.51
N VAL A 49 12.78 -11.04 19.96
CA VAL A 49 13.83 -10.43 19.11
C VAL A 49 14.24 -11.37 17.97
N SER A 50 14.31 -12.69 18.19
CA SER A 50 14.69 -13.65 17.14
C SER A 50 13.70 -13.68 15.97
N VAL A 51 12.43 -13.32 16.21
CA VAL A 51 11.40 -13.19 15.16
C VAL A 51 11.33 -11.76 14.58
N LEU A 52 11.45 -10.72 15.40
CA LEU A 52 11.32 -9.31 14.96
C LEU A 52 12.54 -8.79 14.19
N LEU A 53 13.75 -9.25 14.53
CA LEU A 53 14.99 -8.75 13.93
C LEU A 53 15.06 -9.01 12.42
N PRO A 54 14.84 -10.23 11.90
CA PRO A 54 14.85 -10.50 10.45
C PRO A 54 13.81 -9.66 9.70
N PHE A 55 12.62 -9.50 10.26
CA PHE A 55 11.55 -8.69 9.68
C PHE A 55 11.90 -7.20 9.60
N SER A 56 12.48 -6.66 10.68
CA SER A 56 12.91 -5.27 10.76
C SER A 56 14.04 -4.96 9.76
N LEU A 57 15.02 -5.87 9.64
CA LEU A 57 16.10 -5.76 8.65
C LEU A 57 15.56 -5.74 7.22
N GLN A 58 14.58 -6.58 6.91
CA GLN A 58 13.93 -6.57 5.60
C GLN A 58 13.18 -5.25 5.34
N ARG A 59 12.49 -4.71 6.35
CA ARG A 59 11.77 -3.42 6.24
C ARG A 59 12.71 -2.23 6.03
N VAL A 60 13.86 -2.20 6.71
CA VAL A 60 14.88 -1.16 6.53
C VAL A 60 15.56 -1.27 5.18
N ALA A 61 15.89 -2.48 4.72
CA ALA A 61 16.44 -2.71 3.39
C ALA A 61 15.49 -2.19 2.30
N ARG A 62 14.18 -2.46 2.43
CA ARG A 62 13.15 -1.95 1.51
C ARG A 62 13.08 -0.43 1.48
N ARG A 63 13.17 0.25 2.63
CA ARG A 63 13.25 1.73 2.71
C ARG A 63 14.46 2.32 1.97
N ARG A 64 15.51 1.53 1.79
CA ARG A 64 16.73 1.89 1.05
C ARG A 64 16.75 1.35 -0.39
N GLY A 65 15.62 0.87 -0.90
CA GLY A 65 15.51 0.33 -2.26
C GLY A 65 16.19 -1.03 -2.47
N LYS A 66 16.58 -1.74 -1.41
CA LYS A 66 17.23 -3.05 -1.50
C LYS A 66 16.27 -4.16 -1.04
N VAL A 67 16.19 -5.24 -1.80
CA VAL A 67 15.43 -6.45 -1.42
C VAL A 67 16.41 -7.55 -1.01
N LEU A 68 16.34 -7.99 0.25
CA LEU A 68 17.13 -9.09 0.80
C LEU A 68 16.53 -10.44 0.37
N ILE A 69 16.75 -10.86 -0.88
CA ILE A 69 16.41 -12.20 -1.36
C ILE A 69 17.69 -12.97 -1.66
N LEU A 70 17.89 -14.09 -0.98
CA LEU A 70 18.96 -15.03 -1.29
C LEU A 70 18.47 -16.05 -2.32
N GLY A 71 19.25 -16.23 -3.39
CA GLY A 71 19.03 -17.36 -4.31
C GLY A 71 19.28 -18.70 -3.58
N PHE A 72 18.68 -19.80 -4.07
CA PHE A 72 18.74 -21.12 -3.41
C PHE A 72 20.14 -21.57 -2.99
N ARG A 73 21.13 -21.46 -3.89
CA ARG A 73 22.54 -21.78 -3.56
C ARG A 73 23.13 -20.85 -2.50
N HIS A 74 22.90 -19.55 -2.61
CA HIS A 74 23.38 -18.59 -1.61
C HIS A 74 22.75 -18.85 -0.25
N MET A 75 21.46 -19.18 -0.21
CA MET A 75 20.76 -19.55 1.01
C MET A 75 21.33 -20.82 1.67
N LEU A 76 21.70 -21.84 0.89
CA LEU A 76 22.39 -23.04 1.42
C LEU A 76 23.77 -22.72 1.98
N VAL A 77 24.56 -21.89 1.28
CA VAL A 77 25.88 -21.44 1.76
C VAL A 77 25.73 -20.63 3.05
N THR A 78 24.77 -19.71 3.10
CA THR A 78 24.47 -18.93 4.31
C THR A 78 24.02 -19.83 5.47
N ARG A 79 23.22 -20.88 5.22
CA ARG A 79 22.87 -21.89 6.24
C ARG A 79 24.09 -22.65 6.72
N ALA A 80 24.91 -23.18 5.83
CA ALA A 80 26.11 -23.91 6.21
C ALA A 80 27.06 -23.03 7.04
N ALA A 81 27.31 -21.80 6.60
CA ALA A 81 28.11 -20.83 7.34
C ALA A 81 27.48 -20.48 8.71
N GLY A 82 26.17 -20.26 8.75
CA GLY A 82 25.44 -19.99 9.97
C GLY A 82 25.51 -21.14 10.98
N PHE A 83 25.29 -22.38 10.56
CA PHE A 83 25.42 -23.54 11.47
C PHE A 83 26.87 -23.83 11.85
N LEU A 84 27.86 -23.50 11.03
CA LEU A 84 29.26 -23.53 11.44
C LEU A 84 29.55 -22.52 12.56
N LEU A 85 28.93 -21.32 12.51
CA LEU A 85 29.02 -20.35 13.61
C LEU A 85 28.33 -20.86 14.88
N VAL A 86 27.14 -21.48 14.75
CA VAL A 86 26.46 -22.11 15.89
C VAL A 86 27.31 -23.24 16.47
N LEU A 87 27.90 -24.08 15.62
CA LEU A 87 28.79 -25.18 16.01
C LEU A 87 30.05 -24.68 16.71
N GLY A 88 30.69 -23.64 16.16
CA GLY A 88 31.84 -22.98 16.79
C GLY A 88 31.46 -22.39 18.16
N GLY A 89 30.26 -21.81 18.27
CA GLY A 89 29.73 -21.36 19.55
C GLY A 89 29.48 -22.49 20.55
N ALA A 90 28.96 -23.63 20.10
CA ALA A 90 28.80 -24.83 20.92
C ALA A 90 30.15 -25.37 21.43
N LEU A 91 31.16 -25.47 20.56
CA LEU A 91 32.52 -25.89 20.92
C LEU A 91 33.19 -24.91 21.89
N ALA A 92 32.89 -23.62 21.77
CA ALA A 92 33.37 -22.57 22.67
C ALA A 92 32.56 -22.46 23.98
N GLY A 93 31.56 -23.31 24.21
CA GLY A 93 30.73 -23.28 25.41
C GLY A 93 29.80 -22.07 25.51
N LEU A 94 29.55 -21.35 24.41
CA LEU A 94 28.72 -20.14 24.38
C LEU A 94 27.26 -20.41 24.74
N PHE A 95 26.78 -21.65 24.60
CA PHE A 95 25.43 -22.05 24.98
C PHE A 95 25.17 -21.92 26.49
N ASN A 96 26.21 -22.01 27.32
CA ASN A 96 26.07 -21.90 28.77
C ASN A 96 26.12 -20.45 29.27
N ALA A 97 26.45 -19.49 28.40
CA ALA A 97 26.52 -18.08 28.73
C ALA A 97 25.33 -17.32 28.12
N LEU A 98 24.71 -16.43 28.91
CA LEU A 98 23.53 -15.66 28.48
C LEU A 98 23.75 -14.92 27.16
N TYR A 99 24.89 -14.25 26.99
CA TYR A 99 25.19 -13.51 25.76
C TYR A 99 25.36 -14.43 24.54
N GLY A 100 25.98 -15.60 24.75
CA GLY A 100 26.19 -16.58 23.69
C GLY A 100 24.88 -17.24 23.27
N PHE A 101 24.05 -17.61 24.24
CA PHE A 101 22.70 -18.11 24.03
C PHE A 101 21.83 -17.14 23.21
N VAL A 102 21.81 -15.85 23.59
CA VAL A 102 21.08 -14.80 22.86
C VAL A 102 21.57 -14.70 21.42
N LEU A 103 22.90 -14.64 21.21
CA LEU A 103 23.49 -14.53 19.88
C LEU A 103 23.09 -15.71 18.98
N ILE A 104 23.13 -16.93 19.52
CA ILE A 104 22.74 -18.14 18.79
C ILE A 104 21.26 -18.12 18.44
N ALA A 105 20.39 -17.74 19.38
CA ALA A 105 18.95 -17.66 19.12
C ALA A 105 18.61 -16.64 18.02
N LEU A 106 19.30 -15.49 17.98
CA LEU A 106 19.18 -14.51 16.89
C LEU A 106 19.65 -15.07 15.55
N LEU A 107 20.79 -15.79 15.55
CA LEU A 107 21.33 -16.39 14.35
C LEU A 107 20.40 -17.47 13.78
N VAL A 108 19.85 -18.35 14.63
CA VAL A 108 18.87 -19.37 14.24
C VAL A 108 17.59 -18.73 13.68
N GLY A 109 17.08 -17.66 14.32
CA GLY A 109 15.93 -16.90 13.83
C GLY A 109 16.16 -16.29 12.43
N LEU A 110 17.35 -15.70 12.22
CA LEU A 110 17.73 -15.13 10.92
C LEU A 110 17.86 -16.20 9.83
N LEU A 111 18.48 -17.34 10.15
CA LEU A 111 18.60 -18.47 9.24
C LEU A 111 17.23 -19.04 8.86
N GLY A 112 16.33 -19.23 9.83
CA GLY A 112 14.98 -19.71 9.61
C GLY A 112 14.17 -18.79 8.68
N PHE A 113 14.30 -17.47 8.87
CA PHE A 113 13.64 -16.47 8.02
C PHE A 113 14.08 -16.59 6.54
N PHE A 114 15.39 -16.58 6.27
CA PHE A 114 15.89 -16.71 4.90
C PHE A 114 15.55 -18.07 4.28
N THR A 115 15.61 -19.13 5.07
CA THR A 115 15.27 -20.49 4.62
C THR A 115 13.83 -20.57 4.14
N THR A 116 12.89 -20.09 4.97
CA THR A 116 11.46 -20.12 4.64
C THR A 116 11.17 -19.30 3.39
N SER A 117 11.70 -18.07 3.31
CA SER A 117 11.49 -17.18 2.16
C SER A 117 12.02 -17.76 0.84
N THR A 118 13.22 -18.36 0.86
CA THR A 118 13.81 -18.95 -0.35
C THR A 118 13.09 -20.24 -0.77
N LEU A 119 12.69 -21.10 0.17
CA LEU A 119 11.95 -22.33 -0.14
C LEU A 119 10.57 -22.00 -0.73
N GLU A 120 9.86 -21.01 -0.20
CA GLU A 120 8.58 -20.55 -0.76
C GLU A 120 8.74 -20.02 -2.20
N ALA A 121 9.80 -19.26 -2.47
CA ALA A 121 10.09 -18.79 -3.82
C ALA A 121 10.40 -19.94 -4.80
N VAL A 122 11.11 -20.99 -4.37
CA VAL A 122 11.36 -22.19 -5.18
C VAL A 122 10.07 -23.00 -5.43
N ASN A 123 9.23 -23.14 -4.40
CA ASN A 123 7.93 -23.81 -4.51
C ASN A 123 7.01 -23.10 -5.52
N ALA A 124 7.01 -21.76 -5.54
CA ALA A 124 6.28 -20.97 -6.54
C ALA A 124 6.79 -21.22 -7.97
N ARG A 125 8.10 -21.42 -8.17
CA ARG A 125 8.67 -21.76 -9.49
C ARG A 125 8.23 -23.14 -9.99
N PHE A 126 8.05 -24.13 -9.11
CA PHE A 126 7.48 -25.43 -9.48
C PHE A 126 6.01 -25.34 -9.93
N MET A 127 5.26 -24.38 -9.37
CA MET A 127 3.90 -24.07 -9.83
C MET A 127 3.91 -23.40 -11.21
N LEU A 128 4.77 -22.39 -11.41
CA LEU A 128 4.93 -21.71 -12.71
C LEU A 128 5.41 -22.68 -13.82
N ALA A 129 6.21 -23.68 -13.46
CA ALA A 129 6.65 -24.74 -14.38
C ALA A 129 5.57 -25.82 -14.64
N LYS A 130 4.33 -25.63 -14.16
CA LYS A 130 3.19 -26.56 -14.28
C LYS A 130 3.46 -27.98 -13.73
N LEU A 131 4.46 -28.15 -12.85
CA LEU A 131 4.76 -29.42 -12.19
C LEU A 131 3.83 -29.68 -10.99
N THR A 132 3.20 -28.63 -10.45
CA THR A 132 2.23 -28.67 -9.36
C THR A 132 1.13 -27.64 -9.58
N THR A 133 -0.07 -27.89 -9.07
CA THR A 133 -1.15 -26.87 -8.98
C THR A 133 -0.95 -26.01 -7.74
N SER A 134 -1.53 -24.80 -7.69
CA SER A 134 -1.49 -23.94 -6.49
C SER A 134 -2.02 -24.66 -5.24
N ALA A 135 -3.10 -25.44 -5.37
CA ALA A 135 -3.70 -26.19 -4.27
C ALA A 135 -2.84 -27.40 -3.82
N SER A 136 -2.15 -28.09 -4.73
CA SER A 136 -1.23 -29.18 -4.35
C SER A 136 0.09 -28.64 -3.79
N SER A 137 0.61 -27.54 -4.36
CA SER A 137 1.86 -26.89 -3.94
C SER A 137 1.77 -26.36 -2.50
N ALA A 138 0.67 -25.69 -2.15
CA ALA A 138 0.42 -25.23 -0.79
C ALA A 138 0.28 -26.38 0.22
N ARG A 139 -0.46 -27.44 -0.15
CA ARG A 139 -0.63 -28.63 0.71
C ARG A 139 0.67 -29.35 0.95
N TRP A 140 1.42 -29.68 -0.09
CA TRP A 140 2.70 -30.39 0.04
C TRP A 140 3.76 -29.59 0.79
N MET A 141 3.79 -28.26 0.60
CA MET A 141 4.66 -27.38 1.38
C MET A 141 4.35 -27.45 2.87
N GLN A 142 3.08 -27.31 3.24
CA GLN A 142 2.67 -27.37 4.65
C GLN A 142 2.85 -28.77 5.25
N THR A 143 2.53 -29.84 4.50
CA THR A 143 2.76 -31.21 4.94
C THR A 143 4.23 -31.47 5.23
N ALA A 144 5.14 -31.02 4.35
CA ALA A 144 6.58 -31.17 4.55
C ALA A 144 7.07 -30.39 5.78
N ILE A 145 6.64 -29.14 5.95
CA ILE A 145 7.00 -28.31 7.12
C ILE A 145 6.56 -28.98 8.41
N GLN A 146 5.29 -29.42 8.50
CA GLN A 146 4.74 -30.04 9.71
C GLN A 146 5.41 -31.38 10.01
N LEU A 147 5.62 -32.22 8.98
CA LEU A 147 6.33 -33.50 9.11
C LEU A 147 7.74 -33.30 9.67
N GLY A 148 8.48 -32.33 9.13
CA GLY A 148 9.79 -31.96 9.62
C GLY A 148 9.76 -31.49 11.07
N ALA A 149 8.91 -30.50 11.35
CA ALA A 149 8.84 -29.84 12.65
C ALA A 149 8.57 -30.82 13.79
N PHE A 150 7.65 -31.76 13.64
CA PHE A 150 7.31 -32.67 14.73
C PHE A 150 8.42 -33.70 15.01
N VAL A 151 9.05 -34.26 13.97
CA VAL A 151 10.17 -35.20 14.11
C VAL A 151 11.34 -34.48 14.77
N GLY A 152 11.62 -33.26 14.32
CA GLY A 152 12.64 -32.39 14.90
C GLY A 152 12.42 -32.09 16.39
N ALA A 153 11.19 -31.74 16.76
CA ALA A 153 10.83 -31.42 18.13
C ALA A 153 10.95 -32.62 19.09
N ALA A 154 10.44 -33.78 18.68
CA ALA A 154 10.49 -35.00 19.49
C ALA A 154 11.93 -35.48 19.69
N LEU A 155 12.73 -35.54 18.61
CA LEU A 155 14.14 -35.91 18.70
C LEU A 155 14.93 -34.91 19.55
N ALA A 156 14.64 -33.62 19.43
CA ALA A 156 15.33 -32.61 20.21
C ALA A 156 15.10 -32.76 21.71
N GLY A 157 13.85 -32.99 22.15
CA GLY A 157 13.57 -33.23 23.57
C GLY A 157 14.30 -34.45 24.12
N ILE A 158 14.30 -35.56 23.38
CA ILE A 158 14.98 -36.81 23.77
C ILE A 158 16.49 -36.59 23.87
N VAL A 159 17.10 -35.96 22.86
CA VAL A 159 18.55 -35.71 22.84
C VAL A 159 18.94 -34.70 23.91
N LEU A 160 18.13 -33.66 24.14
CA LEU A 160 18.40 -32.65 25.14
C LEU A 160 18.40 -33.24 26.56
N GLU A 161 17.44 -34.11 26.85
CA GLU A 161 17.37 -34.83 28.14
C GLU A 161 18.55 -35.79 28.31
N TRP A 162 18.87 -36.57 27.28
CA TRP A 162 19.91 -37.59 27.35
C TRP A 162 21.34 -37.02 27.37
N ALA A 163 21.59 -35.99 26.55
CA ALA A 163 22.93 -35.51 26.26
C ALA A 163 23.28 -34.18 26.96
N GLY A 164 22.28 -33.47 27.49
CA GLY A 164 22.44 -32.10 27.96
C GLY A 164 22.68 -31.10 26.82
N ILE A 165 22.64 -29.80 27.16
CA ILE A 165 22.63 -28.72 26.16
C ILE A 165 23.88 -28.67 25.28
N ASP A 166 25.07 -28.92 25.83
CA ASP A 166 26.33 -28.80 25.10
C ASP A 166 26.44 -29.85 23.99
N ARG A 167 26.14 -31.10 24.32
CA ARG A 167 26.16 -32.21 23.36
C ARG A 167 24.98 -32.13 22.40
N PHE A 168 23.81 -31.69 22.88
CA PHE A 168 22.67 -31.40 22.03
C PHE A 168 23.02 -30.37 20.95
N ALA A 169 23.59 -29.22 21.34
CA ALA A 169 23.97 -28.15 20.44
C ALA A 169 25.03 -28.60 19.43
N LEU A 170 26.03 -29.36 19.88
CA LEU A 170 27.06 -29.94 19.01
C LEU A 170 26.45 -30.90 17.98
N LEU A 171 25.58 -31.83 18.42
CA LEU A 171 24.96 -32.83 17.55
C LEU A 171 24.04 -32.18 16.52
N PHE A 172 23.08 -31.35 16.96
CA PHE A 172 22.10 -30.72 16.06
C PHE A 172 22.75 -29.74 15.09
N SER A 173 23.77 -28.97 15.51
CA SER A 173 24.48 -28.05 14.63
C SER A 173 25.35 -28.79 13.60
N THR A 174 25.96 -29.92 14.01
CA THR A 174 26.72 -30.78 13.08
C THR A 174 25.80 -31.40 12.04
N ILE A 175 24.67 -31.99 12.47
CA ILE A 175 23.66 -32.55 11.56
C ILE A 175 23.15 -31.46 10.61
N ALA A 176 22.86 -30.26 11.12
CA ALA A 176 22.39 -29.14 10.29
C ALA A 176 23.42 -28.65 9.27
N CYS A 177 24.70 -28.62 9.64
CA CYS A 177 25.79 -28.28 8.72
C CYS A 177 25.96 -29.35 7.63
N VAL A 178 26.03 -30.63 8.03
CA VAL A 178 26.17 -31.76 7.09
C VAL A 178 24.97 -31.82 6.14
N ALA A 179 23.75 -31.64 6.65
CA ALA A 179 22.55 -31.58 5.82
C ALA A 179 22.59 -30.43 4.81
N ALA A 180 23.02 -29.23 5.20
CA ALA A 180 23.17 -28.11 4.27
C ALA A 180 24.21 -28.40 3.17
N LEU A 181 25.35 -28.98 3.53
CA LEU A 181 26.42 -29.37 2.60
C LEU A 181 26.03 -30.53 1.68
N ALA A 182 25.30 -31.53 2.19
CA ALA A 182 24.79 -32.65 1.41
C ALA A 182 23.74 -32.19 0.39
N VAL A 183 22.91 -31.20 0.75
CA VAL A 183 21.93 -30.63 -0.18
C VAL A 183 22.61 -29.80 -1.28
N LEU A 184 23.75 -29.15 -0.98
CA LEU A 184 24.58 -28.42 -1.95
C LEU A 184 25.12 -29.30 -3.09
N SER A 185 25.38 -30.59 -2.82
CA SER A 185 25.87 -31.55 -3.82
C SER A 185 24.77 -32.24 -4.62
N THR A 186 23.50 -32.07 -4.23
CA THR A 186 22.35 -32.62 -4.97
C THR A 186 21.82 -31.63 -6.02
N PRO A 187 21.48 -32.08 -7.25
CA PRO A 187 20.85 -31.23 -8.25
C PRO A 187 19.37 -30.96 -7.88
N LEU A 188 19.14 -29.94 -7.06
CA LEU A 188 17.81 -29.41 -6.74
C LEU A 188 17.52 -28.14 -7.56
N GLY A 189 16.49 -28.22 -8.40
CA GLY A 189 16.01 -27.11 -9.22
C GLY A 189 15.12 -27.60 -10.36
N PRO A 190 14.25 -26.74 -10.92
CA PRO A 190 13.48 -27.09 -12.12
C PRO A 190 14.43 -27.38 -13.30
N PRO A 191 14.04 -28.23 -14.26
CA PRO A 191 14.86 -28.53 -15.43
C PRO A 191 15.18 -27.23 -16.20
N ARG A 192 16.43 -27.08 -16.64
CA ARG A 192 16.88 -26.01 -17.54
C ARG A 192 16.28 -26.26 -18.93
N ASP A 193 15.07 -25.79 -19.14
CA ASP A 193 14.52 -25.43 -20.45
C ASP A 193 13.89 -24.04 -20.33
N GLU A 194 14.76 -23.05 -20.38
CA GLU A 194 14.47 -21.63 -20.49
C GLU A 194 14.08 -21.35 -21.95
N ARG A 195 12.78 -21.09 -22.24
CA ARG A 195 12.27 -20.15 -23.28
C ARG A 195 10.82 -20.36 -23.76
N ALA A 196 10.08 -21.39 -23.34
CA ALA A 196 8.79 -21.70 -24.01
C ALA A 196 7.52 -21.69 -23.13
N ALA A 197 7.57 -21.31 -21.85
CA ALA A 197 6.42 -21.47 -20.94
C ALA A 197 5.86 -20.16 -20.33
N ALA A 198 6.33 -19.00 -20.77
CA ALA A 198 5.73 -17.69 -20.42
C ALA A 198 4.67 -17.23 -21.44
N SER A 199 4.33 -18.08 -22.42
CA SER A 199 3.42 -17.81 -23.53
C SER A 199 2.03 -18.47 -23.40
N ALA A 200 1.63 -18.89 -22.19
CA ALA A 200 0.33 -19.57 -22.01
C ALA A 200 -0.32 -19.31 -20.65
N VAL A 201 -0.73 -18.05 -20.42
CA VAL A 201 -1.97 -17.71 -19.72
C VAL A 201 -2.59 -16.55 -20.50
N GLY A 202 -3.54 -16.89 -21.36
CA GLY A 202 -4.28 -15.94 -22.19
C GLY A 202 -5.35 -15.17 -21.41
N ASP A 203 -5.90 -14.20 -22.13
CA ASP A 203 -7.03 -13.35 -21.78
C ASP A 203 -8.12 -14.06 -20.96
N SER A 204 -8.51 -13.40 -19.88
CA SER A 204 -9.89 -13.36 -19.41
C SER A 204 -10.13 -12.01 -18.74
N ASN A 205 -10.84 -11.15 -19.47
CA ASN A 205 -11.65 -10.08 -18.90
C ASN A 205 -12.68 -10.72 -17.97
N GLU A 206 -12.82 -10.24 -16.72
CA GLU A 206 -14.08 -10.26 -15.97
C GLU A 206 -13.97 -9.48 -14.63
N LEU A 207 -14.81 -8.43 -14.52
CA LEU A 207 -15.55 -7.97 -13.33
C LEU A 207 -14.97 -8.27 -11.94
N GLN A 208 -14.29 -7.31 -11.27
CA GLN A 208 -13.93 -7.46 -9.85
C GLN A 208 -14.22 -6.20 -9.02
N THR A 209 -15.51 -6.11 -8.67
CA THR A 209 -16.12 -5.36 -7.56
C THR A 209 -15.45 -5.65 -6.21
N ASP A 210 -15.33 -4.58 -5.40
CA ASP A 210 -15.67 -4.48 -3.96
C ASP A 210 -14.98 -5.48 -3.02
N TYR A 211 -14.24 -5.00 -1.99
CA TYR A 211 -13.97 -5.68 -0.68
C TYR A 211 -12.65 -5.17 -0.03
N ARG A 212 -12.64 -4.01 0.66
CA ARG A 212 -11.53 -3.66 1.56
C ARG A 212 -11.90 -3.30 2.99
N ASN A 213 -13.18 -3.41 3.33
CA ASN A 213 -13.66 -3.28 4.71
C ASN A 213 -14.60 -4.41 5.11
N SER A 214 -14.31 -5.66 4.71
CA SER A 214 -14.97 -6.75 5.41
C SER A 214 -14.35 -6.82 6.81
N GLN A 215 -15.13 -6.43 7.82
CA GLN A 215 -14.84 -6.78 9.22
C GLN A 215 -14.54 -8.28 9.34
N LEU A 216 -15.05 -9.08 8.42
CA LEU A 216 -14.66 -10.47 8.20
C LEU A 216 -13.17 -10.64 7.86
N LEU A 217 -12.57 -9.90 6.93
CA LEU A 217 -11.13 -9.92 6.63
C LEU A 217 -10.31 -9.54 7.87
N GLN A 218 -10.69 -8.47 8.57
CA GLN A 218 -10.01 -8.07 9.81
C GLN A 218 -10.19 -9.11 10.93
N ALA A 219 -11.38 -9.67 11.10
CA ALA A 219 -11.65 -10.72 12.09
C ALA A 219 -10.94 -12.04 11.75
N LEU A 220 -10.83 -12.39 10.47
CA LEU A 220 -10.06 -13.54 9.99
C LEU A 220 -8.56 -13.31 10.16
N CYS A 221 -8.05 -12.11 9.87
CA CYS A 221 -6.65 -11.73 10.10
C CYS A 221 -6.32 -11.70 11.60
N LEU A 222 -7.20 -11.14 12.43
CA LEU A 222 -7.07 -11.13 13.89
C LEU A 222 -7.16 -12.55 14.45
N GLY A 223 -8.10 -13.36 13.98
CA GLY A 223 -8.21 -14.76 14.37
C GLY A 223 -6.98 -15.58 13.98
N LEU A 224 -6.43 -15.36 12.78
CA LEU A 224 -5.16 -15.97 12.36
C LEU A 224 -3.99 -15.46 13.22
N GLY A 225 -4.00 -14.18 13.57
CA GLY A 225 -3.09 -13.55 14.51
C GLY A 225 -3.13 -14.17 15.90
N MET A 226 -4.33 -14.41 16.44
CA MET A 226 -4.55 -15.06 17.73
C MET A 226 -4.13 -16.53 17.74
N ILE A 227 -4.22 -17.22 16.60
CA ILE A 227 -3.58 -18.54 16.42
C ILE A 227 -2.06 -18.41 16.57
N GLY A 228 -1.45 -17.39 15.94
CA GLY A 228 -0.02 -17.08 16.11
C GLY A 228 0.34 -16.77 17.57
N PHE A 229 -0.50 -16.00 18.25
CA PHE A 229 -0.34 -15.65 19.66
C PHE A 229 -0.40 -16.88 20.57
N HIS A 230 -1.36 -17.79 20.34
CA HIS A 230 -1.50 -19.05 21.07
C HIS A 230 -0.30 -19.98 20.88
N ILE A 231 0.21 -20.12 19.65
CA ILE A 231 1.45 -20.88 19.39
C ILE A 231 2.64 -20.26 20.14
N GLY A 232 2.71 -18.92 20.17
CA GLY A 232 3.69 -18.20 20.99
C GLY A 232 3.53 -18.49 22.49
N ALA A 233 2.30 -18.60 22.99
CA ALA A 233 2.00 -19.02 24.36
C ALA A 233 2.45 -20.46 24.62
N PHE A 234 2.18 -21.39 23.70
CA PHE A 234 2.58 -22.79 23.84
C PHE A 234 4.09 -22.92 23.95
N ASN A 235 4.83 -22.21 23.09
CA ASN A 235 6.29 -22.26 23.08
C ASN A 235 6.96 -21.54 24.26
N THR A 236 6.23 -20.72 25.02
CA THR A 236 6.79 -19.95 26.14
C THR A 236 6.30 -20.41 27.51
N LEU A 237 5.00 -20.64 27.66
CA LEU A 237 4.38 -21.03 28.92
C LEU A 237 4.47 -22.53 29.17
N THR A 238 4.43 -23.39 28.14
CA THR A 238 4.57 -24.84 28.35
C THR A 238 5.93 -25.21 28.96
N PRO A 239 7.08 -24.69 28.49
CA PRO A 239 8.36 -24.91 29.17
C PRO A 239 8.34 -24.43 30.62
N VAL A 240 7.76 -23.26 30.91
CA VAL A 240 7.64 -22.74 32.28
C VAL A 240 6.81 -23.68 33.15
N ILE A 241 5.66 -24.13 32.65
CA ILE A 241 4.75 -25.02 33.40
C ILE A 241 5.41 -26.39 33.62
N TYR A 242 5.96 -26.98 32.56
CA TYR A 242 6.56 -28.31 32.62
C TYR A 242 7.80 -28.30 33.51
N GLN A 243 8.71 -27.34 33.31
CA GLN A 243 9.97 -27.29 34.05
C GLN A 243 9.79 -26.79 35.49
N MET A 244 9.04 -25.70 35.70
CA MET A 244 9.03 -24.97 36.98
C MET A 244 7.87 -25.36 37.90
N LEU A 245 6.72 -25.77 37.34
CA LEU A 245 5.53 -26.09 38.14
C LEU A 245 5.30 -27.60 38.26
N LYS A 246 5.53 -28.36 37.19
CA LYS A 246 5.29 -29.81 37.16
C LYS A 246 6.54 -30.67 37.31
N HIS A 247 7.73 -30.07 37.18
CA HIS A 247 9.02 -30.76 37.22
C HIS A 247 9.13 -31.92 36.22
N TRP A 248 8.58 -31.73 35.03
CA TRP A 248 8.68 -32.64 33.89
C TRP A 248 9.94 -32.35 33.07
N SER A 249 10.31 -33.30 32.22
CA SER A 249 11.59 -33.34 31.51
C SER A 249 11.57 -32.59 30.17
N ALA A 250 12.76 -32.38 29.59
CA ALA A 250 12.87 -31.84 28.23
C ALA A 250 12.26 -32.80 27.19
N ALA A 251 12.36 -34.10 27.45
CA ALA A 251 11.76 -35.13 26.61
C ALA A 251 10.23 -35.04 26.61
N ASP A 252 9.61 -34.75 27.76
CA ASP A 252 8.15 -34.56 27.85
C ASP A 252 7.68 -33.35 27.04
N PHE A 253 8.43 -32.24 27.08
CA PHE A 253 8.12 -31.06 26.28
C PHE A 253 8.34 -31.30 24.77
N GLY A 254 9.45 -31.93 24.39
CA GLY A 254 9.71 -32.29 23.00
C GLY A 254 8.66 -33.26 22.45
N LEU A 255 8.23 -34.23 23.25
CA LEU A 255 7.16 -35.16 22.90
C LEU A 255 5.80 -34.46 22.82
N ALA A 256 5.48 -33.57 23.75
CA ALA A 256 4.27 -32.73 23.69
C ALA A 256 4.21 -31.93 22.38
N SER A 257 5.31 -31.27 22.00
CA SER A 257 5.43 -30.51 20.75
C SER A 257 5.35 -31.42 19.51
N GLY A 258 6.00 -32.59 19.56
CA GLY A 258 5.90 -33.61 18.51
C GLY A 258 4.47 -34.12 18.32
N VAL A 259 3.77 -34.46 19.40
CA VAL A 259 2.39 -34.94 19.36
C VAL A 259 1.43 -33.87 18.84
N ALA A 260 1.63 -32.59 19.19
CA ALA A 260 0.91 -31.48 18.56
C ALA A 260 1.17 -31.41 17.05
N GLY A 261 2.42 -31.58 16.62
CA GLY A 261 2.77 -31.61 15.21
C GLY A 261 2.14 -32.77 14.43
N VAL A 262 1.98 -33.95 15.05
CA VAL A 262 1.22 -35.09 14.48
C VAL A 262 -0.26 -34.73 14.29
N GLY A 263 -0.87 -34.10 15.31
CA GLY A 263 -2.25 -33.59 15.21
C GLY A 263 -2.41 -32.59 14.06
N ALA A 264 -1.48 -31.64 13.94
CA ALA A 264 -1.46 -30.65 12.87
C ALA A 264 -1.29 -31.31 11.49
N PHE A 265 -0.40 -32.29 11.36
CA PHE A 265 -0.21 -33.07 10.13
C PHE A 265 -1.50 -33.78 9.72
N LEU A 266 -2.18 -34.46 10.65
CA LEU A 266 -3.43 -35.17 10.35
C LEU A 266 -4.55 -34.21 9.93
N ALA A 267 -4.64 -33.02 10.52
CA ALA A 267 -5.59 -32.00 10.09
C ALA A 267 -5.37 -31.53 8.63
N ALA A 268 -4.14 -31.63 8.11
CA ALA A 268 -3.82 -31.26 6.73
C ALA A 268 -4.07 -32.40 5.72
N VAL A 269 -3.94 -33.66 6.15
CA VAL A 269 -4.05 -34.84 5.27
C VAL A 269 -5.46 -35.40 5.23
N LEU A 270 -6.21 -35.33 6.33
CA LEU A 270 -7.58 -35.83 6.38
C LEU A 270 -8.53 -34.89 5.61
N PRO A 271 -9.55 -35.42 4.91
CA PRO A 271 -10.62 -34.60 4.36
C PRO A 271 -11.21 -33.73 5.47
N THR A 272 -11.37 -32.43 5.20
CA THR A 272 -11.90 -31.49 6.19
C THR A 272 -13.31 -31.91 6.59
N ALA A 273 -13.44 -32.53 7.76
CA ALA A 273 -14.72 -32.76 8.40
C ALA A 273 -15.40 -31.39 8.59
N LYS A 274 -16.69 -31.29 8.29
CA LYS A 274 -17.48 -30.08 8.52
C LYS A 274 -17.71 -29.92 10.03
N LEU A 275 -16.68 -29.51 10.75
CA LEU A 275 -16.78 -29.10 12.15
C LEU A 275 -17.34 -27.67 12.20
N PRO A 276 -18.30 -27.37 13.10
CA PRO A 276 -18.73 -26.00 13.35
C PRO A 276 -17.58 -25.11 13.83
N ASP A 277 -17.57 -23.82 13.42
CA ASP A 277 -16.48 -22.86 13.68
C ASP A 277 -16.10 -22.69 15.17
N TYR A 278 -17.02 -23.01 16.09
CA TYR A 278 -16.77 -22.92 17.54
C TYR A 278 -16.16 -24.18 18.14
N VAL A 279 -16.20 -25.33 17.45
CA VAL A 279 -15.70 -26.61 17.99
C VAL A 279 -14.18 -26.60 18.15
N PRO A 280 -13.37 -26.26 17.12
CA PRO A 280 -11.92 -26.22 17.30
C PRO A 280 -11.42 -25.29 18.43
N PRO A 281 -11.87 -24.03 18.57
CA PRO A 281 -11.39 -23.18 19.67
C PRO A 281 -11.91 -23.64 21.03
N LEU A 282 -13.09 -24.28 21.12
CA LEU A 282 -13.57 -24.89 22.35
C LEU A 282 -12.72 -26.12 22.74
N LEU A 283 -12.32 -26.93 21.76
CA LEU A 283 -11.40 -28.03 21.98
C LEU A 283 -10.03 -27.54 22.43
N ILE A 284 -9.51 -26.44 21.85
CA ILE A 284 -8.27 -25.81 22.31
C ILE A 284 -8.42 -25.38 23.78
N LEU A 285 -9.48 -24.65 24.13
CA LEU A 285 -9.75 -24.24 25.51
C LEU A 285 -9.78 -25.42 26.48
N LEU A 286 -10.52 -26.48 26.14
CA LEU A 286 -10.65 -27.67 26.99
C LEU A 286 -9.30 -28.40 27.12
N MET A 287 -8.59 -28.57 26.01
CA MET A 287 -7.32 -29.31 25.98
C MET A 287 -6.16 -28.51 26.59
N ASP A 288 -6.18 -27.19 26.51
CA ASP A 288 -5.24 -26.32 27.22
C ASP A 288 -5.42 -26.46 28.73
N ALA A 289 -6.68 -26.48 29.20
CA ALA A 289 -6.97 -26.76 30.61
C ALA A 289 -6.49 -28.15 31.02
N VAL A 290 -6.69 -29.18 30.18
CA VAL A 290 -6.15 -30.52 30.44
C VAL A 290 -4.62 -30.51 30.46
N LEU A 291 -3.97 -29.83 29.52
CA LEU A 291 -2.51 -29.72 29.43
C LEU A 291 -1.94 -29.10 30.72
N VAL A 292 -2.51 -28.01 31.21
CA VAL A 292 -1.94 -27.29 32.35
C VAL A 292 -2.38 -27.84 33.70
N TYR A 293 -3.61 -28.34 33.84
CA TYR A 293 -4.12 -28.83 35.14
C TYR A 293 -4.02 -30.34 35.33
N SER A 294 -3.79 -31.15 34.28
CA SER A 294 -3.56 -32.58 34.46
C SER A 294 -2.27 -32.83 35.23
N GLY A 295 -2.35 -33.60 36.32
CA GLY A 295 -1.18 -34.13 37.03
C GLY A 295 -0.51 -35.31 36.31
N ILE A 296 -1.10 -35.82 35.23
CA ILE A 296 -0.63 -36.99 34.49
C ILE A 296 0.04 -36.55 33.18
N THR A 297 1.33 -36.84 33.04
CA THR A 297 2.15 -36.45 31.88
C THR A 297 1.59 -36.98 30.56
N ALA A 298 1.22 -38.25 30.50
CA ALA A 298 0.66 -38.87 29.30
C ALA A 298 -0.65 -38.21 28.83
N VAL A 299 -1.50 -37.78 29.77
CA VAL A 299 -2.76 -37.09 29.47
C VAL A 299 -2.49 -35.68 28.94
N SER A 300 -1.53 -34.97 29.54
CA SER A 300 -1.11 -33.64 29.08
C SER A 300 -0.54 -33.68 27.67
N ILE A 301 0.35 -34.64 27.39
CA ILE A 301 0.93 -34.86 26.07
C ILE A 301 -0.14 -35.30 25.07
N GLY A 302 -1.08 -36.16 25.47
CA GLY A 302 -2.21 -36.58 24.63
C GLY A 302 -3.10 -35.40 24.24
N ALA A 303 -3.34 -34.44 25.14
CA ALA A 303 -4.11 -33.24 24.86
C ALA A 303 -3.49 -32.39 23.73
N CYS A 304 -2.14 -32.35 23.65
CA CYS A 304 -1.42 -31.66 22.58
C CYS A 304 -1.82 -32.11 21.18
N PHE A 305 -2.19 -33.38 21.00
CA PHE A 305 -2.66 -33.89 19.71
C PHE A 305 -3.89 -33.11 19.22
N LEU A 306 -4.89 -32.98 20.09
CA LEU A 306 -6.13 -32.28 19.77
C LEU A 306 -5.94 -30.77 19.67
N ILE A 307 -5.02 -30.19 20.44
CA ILE A 307 -4.60 -28.79 20.30
C ILE A 307 -4.01 -28.57 18.90
N GLY A 308 -3.02 -29.38 18.50
CA GLY A 308 -2.36 -29.27 17.20
C GLY A 308 -3.30 -29.51 16.03
N PHE A 309 -4.18 -30.50 16.14
CA PHE A 309 -5.23 -30.75 15.16
C PHE A 309 -6.16 -29.54 15.01
N SER A 310 -6.66 -28.98 16.11
CA SER A 310 -7.61 -27.87 16.12
C SER A 310 -7.00 -26.57 15.61
N ILE A 311 -5.76 -26.25 16.01
CA ILE A 311 -5.01 -25.07 15.55
C ILE A 311 -4.81 -25.12 14.04
N ASN A 312 -4.33 -26.25 13.51
CA ASN A 312 -4.06 -26.34 12.09
C ASN A 312 -5.35 -26.40 11.26
N HIS A 313 -6.41 -27.02 11.80
CA HIS A 313 -7.73 -26.98 11.20
C HIS A 313 -8.25 -25.53 11.06
N LEU A 314 -8.20 -24.72 12.14
CA LEU A 314 -8.57 -23.31 12.10
C LEU A 314 -7.73 -22.51 11.11
N ARG A 315 -6.41 -22.74 11.09
CA ARG A 315 -5.49 -22.08 10.17
C ARG A 315 -5.86 -22.37 8.71
N ILE A 316 -6.14 -23.63 8.37
CA ILE A 316 -6.56 -24.03 7.03
C ILE A 316 -7.90 -23.39 6.69
N GLN A 317 -8.86 -23.44 7.62
CA GLN A 317 -10.20 -22.88 7.41
C GLN A 317 -10.16 -21.36 7.20
N PHE A 318 -9.38 -20.62 7.98
CA PHE A 318 -9.24 -19.18 7.86
C PHE A 318 -8.51 -18.79 6.60
N ARG A 319 -7.42 -19.48 6.25
CA ARG A 319 -6.73 -19.25 4.96
C ARG A 319 -7.64 -19.54 3.78
N LYS A 320 -8.47 -20.58 3.84
CA LYS A 320 -9.48 -20.85 2.83
C LYS A 320 -10.48 -19.70 2.72
N LYS A 321 -11.08 -19.25 3.83
CA LYS A 321 -12.00 -18.10 3.85
C LYS A 321 -11.33 -16.82 3.34
N LEU A 322 -10.05 -16.60 3.63
CA LEU A 322 -9.25 -15.48 3.11
C LEU A 322 -8.99 -15.58 1.60
N ILE A 323 -8.74 -16.79 1.07
CA ILE A 323 -8.60 -17.02 -0.38
C ILE A 323 -9.94 -16.84 -1.09
N ASP A 324 -11.03 -17.34 -0.49
CA ASP A 324 -12.39 -17.19 -1.02
C ASP A 324 -12.85 -15.71 -1.03
N LEU A 325 -12.20 -14.85 -0.23
CA LEU A 325 -12.39 -13.39 -0.25
C LEU A 325 -11.61 -12.70 -1.38
N ALA A 326 -10.61 -13.35 -1.98
CA ALA A 326 -9.81 -12.77 -3.05
C ALA A 326 -10.55 -12.87 -4.38
N ARG A 327 -11.02 -11.73 -4.89
CA ARG A 327 -11.65 -11.61 -6.20
C ARG A 327 -10.60 -11.06 -7.15
N GLY A 328 -9.46 -11.73 -7.32
CA GLY A 328 -8.45 -11.29 -8.29
C GLY A 328 -7.00 -11.36 -7.78
N PRO A 329 -6.02 -11.27 -8.69
CA PRO A 329 -4.60 -11.37 -8.33
C PRO A 329 -4.13 -10.29 -7.34
N ALA A 330 -4.59 -9.04 -7.51
CA ALA A 330 -4.24 -7.93 -6.62
C ALA A 330 -4.87 -8.05 -5.22
N ASP A 331 -6.07 -8.62 -5.11
CA ASP A 331 -6.74 -8.88 -3.83
C ASP A 331 -6.08 -10.05 -3.10
N ALA A 332 -5.69 -11.10 -3.81
CA ALA A 332 -4.95 -12.22 -3.25
C ALA A 332 -3.62 -11.77 -2.64
N ASP A 333 -2.88 -10.89 -3.33
CA ASP A 333 -1.61 -10.34 -2.84
C ASP A 333 -1.80 -9.43 -1.61
N HIS A 334 -2.86 -8.62 -1.59
CA HIS A 334 -3.18 -7.78 -0.45
C HIS A 334 -3.60 -8.60 0.78
N ILE A 335 -4.54 -9.54 0.62
CA ILE A 335 -5.03 -10.42 1.69
C ILE A 335 -3.88 -11.28 2.25
N ALA A 336 -3.00 -11.79 1.38
CA ALA A 336 -1.80 -12.52 1.79
C ALA A 336 -0.85 -11.66 2.63
N SER A 337 -0.57 -10.42 2.22
CA SER A 337 0.29 -9.51 2.95
C SER A 337 -0.28 -9.10 4.32
N VAL A 338 -1.57 -8.77 4.40
CA VAL A 338 -2.22 -8.33 5.65
C VAL A 338 -2.32 -9.49 6.64
N SER A 339 -2.79 -10.66 6.20
CA SER A 339 -2.92 -11.84 7.07
C SER A 339 -1.56 -12.35 7.56
N ALA A 340 -0.51 -12.29 6.75
CA ALA A 340 0.86 -12.61 7.16
C ALA A 340 1.37 -11.64 8.24
N PHE A 341 1.12 -10.34 8.09
CA PHE A 341 1.53 -9.34 9.08
C PHE A 341 0.91 -9.60 10.45
N TYR A 342 -0.41 -9.80 10.53
CA TYR A 342 -1.11 -10.08 11.80
C TYR A 342 -0.58 -11.35 12.48
N TYR A 343 -0.38 -12.43 11.70
CA TYR A 343 0.15 -13.69 12.20
C TYR A 343 1.57 -13.52 12.79
N LEU A 344 2.49 -12.94 12.03
CA LEU A 344 3.89 -12.76 12.45
C LEU A 344 4.02 -11.80 13.63
N PHE A 345 3.28 -10.69 13.61
CA PHE A 345 3.31 -9.69 14.67
C PHE A 345 2.85 -10.28 16.00
N LEU A 346 1.67 -10.90 16.05
CA LEU A 346 1.13 -11.46 17.29
C LEU A 346 1.91 -12.69 17.76
N GLN A 347 2.43 -13.52 16.85
CA GLN A 347 3.33 -14.62 17.21
C GLN A 347 4.62 -14.11 17.87
N SER A 348 5.18 -12.99 17.39
CA SER A 348 6.40 -12.40 17.95
C SER A 348 6.17 -11.65 19.26
N ALA A 349 4.99 -11.04 19.44
CA ALA A 349 4.64 -10.29 20.64
C ALA A 349 4.28 -11.20 21.83
N ALA A 350 3.66 -12.35 21.58
CA ALA A 350 3.18 -13.26 22.61
C ALA A 350 4.25 -13.67 23.64
N PRO A 351 5.47 -14.13 23.25
CA PRO A 351 6.52 -14.47 24.20
C PRO A 351 6.83 -13.37 25.21
N LEU A 352 6.98 -12.13 24.76
CA LEU A 352 7.35 -11.01 25.62
C LEU A 352 6.19 -10.59 26.54
N ILE A 353 4.97 -10.53 26.02
CA ILE A 353 3.78 -10.17 26.80
C ILE A 353 3.52 -11.22 27.88
N LEU A 354 3.48 -12.50 27.50
CA LEU A 354 3.09 -13.59 28.38
C LEU A 354 4.13 -13.84 29.46
N THR A 355 5.42 -13.85 29.12
CA THR A 355 6.47 -14.03 30.13
C THR A 355 6.64 -12.81 31.03
N GLY A 356 6.31 -11.61 30.53
CA GLY A 356 6.19 -10.41 31.34
C GLY A 356 5.12 -10.57 32.43
N LEU A 357 3.91 -11.01 32.07
CA LEU A 357 2.80 -11.20 33.02
C LEU A 357 3.13 -12.17 34.16
N ILE A 358 3.91 -13.22 33.90
CA ILE A 358 4.32 -14.21 34.91
C ILE A 358 5.61 -13.85 35.66
N THR A 359 6.09 -12.61 35.56
CA THR A 359 7.18 -12.14 36.42
C THR A 359 6.69 -11.91 37.85
N GLU A 360 7.58 -12.05 38.83
CA GLU A 360 7.27 -11.84 40.27
C GLU A 360 6.60 -10.49 40.57
N PRO A 361 6.97 -9.34 39.93
CA PRO A 361 6.31 -8.06 40.21
C PRO A 361 4.87 -7.95 39.70
N LEU A 362 4.41 -8.86 38.84
CA LEU A 362 3.06 -8.85 38.28
C LEU A 362 2.21 -9.97 38.89
N PHE A 363 2.03 -11.10 38.20
CA PHE A 363 1.19 -12.20 38.67
C PHE A 363 1.99 -13.39 39.20
N GLY A 364 3.33 -13.37 39.06
CA GLY A 364 4.20 -14.47 39.44
C GLY A 364 4.10 -15.70 38.53
N ARG A 365 5.03 -16.62 38.72
CA ARG A 365 5.16 -17.82 37.85
C ARG A 365 3.99 -18.80 38.01
N GLN A 366 3.35 -18.78 39.17
CA GLN A 366 2.19 -19.64 39.48
C GLN A 366 0.98 -19.30 38.61
N ALA A 367 0.89 -18.09 38.05
CA ALA A 367 -0.20 -17.68 37.16
C ALA A 367 -0.06 -18.23 35.71
N ALA A 368 1.02 -18.95 35.39
CA ALA A 368 1.26 -19.45 34.03
C ALA A 368 0.14 -20.37 33.50
N PRO A 369 -0.42 -21.32 34.28
CA PRO A 369 -1.57 -22.13 33.86
C PRO A 369 -2.81 -21.28 33.54
N GLU A 370 -3.15 -20.32 34.42
CA GLU A 370 -4.32 -19.45 34.27
C GLU A 370 -4.18 -18.55 33.04
N ILE A 371 -2.99 -17.97 32.85
CA ILE A 371 -2.69 -17.13 31.69
C ILE A 371 -2.74 -17.97 30.40
N PHE A 372 -2.21 -19.20 30.41
CA PHE A 372 -2.27 -20.08 29.24
C PHE A 372 -3.71 -20.38 28.82
N VAL A 373 -4.58 -20.72 29.78
CA VAL A 373 -6.02 -20.93 29.52
C VAL A 373 -6.71 -19.63 29.09
N LEU A 374 -6.33 -18.48 29.66
CA LEU A 374 -6.87 -17.17 29.25
C LEU A 374 -6.54 -16.84 27.79
N VAL A 375 -5.37 -17.25 27.28
CA VAL A 375 -5.04 -17.13 25.84
C VAL A 375 -6.01 -17.96 24.99
N ALA A 376 -6.38 -19.15 25.44
CA ALA A 376 -7.38 -19.99 24.77
C ALA A 376 -8.78 -19.35 24.78
N VAL A 377 -9.16 -18.70 25.89
CA VAL A 377 -10.40 -17.92 25.98
C VAL A 377 -10.38 -16.74 25.02
N ALA A 378 -9.26 -16.00 24.93
CA ALA A 378 -9.10 -14.90 23.99
C ALA A 378 -9.17 -15.39 22.53
N LEU A 379 -8.58 -16.56 22.24
CA LEU A 379 -8.70 -17.20 20.93
C LEU A 379 -10.16 -17.56 20.63
N LEU A 380 -10.87 -18.21 21.56
CA LEU A 380 -12.30 -18.53 21.42
C LEU A 380 -13.14 -17.27 21.18
N PHE A 381 -12.91 -16.21 21.93
CA PHE A 381 -13.57 -14.92 21.74
C PHE A 381 -13.26 -14.34 20.34
N SER A 382 -12.00 -14.40 19.90
CA SER A 382 -11.57 -13.91 18.59
C SER A 382 -12.15 -14.67 17.40
N VAL A 383 -12.39 -15.98 17.57
CA VAL A 383 -12.89 -16.87 16.52
C VAL A 383 -14.42 -16.89 16.49
N VAL A 384 -15.08 -16.86 17.66
CA VAL A 384 -16.54 -17.10 17.77
C VAL A 384 -17.31 -15.81 18.01
N LEU A 385 -16.84 -14.94 18.91
CA LEU A 385 -17.59 -13.72 19.26
C LEU A 385 -17.26 -12.57 18.32
N LEU A 386 -16.00 -12.30 18.01
CA LEU A 386 -15.58 -11.15 17.19
C LEU A 386 -16.23 -11.13 15.79
N PRO A 387 -16.30 -12.24 15.03
CA PRO A 387 -17.00 -12.27 13.74
C PRO A 387 -18.52 -12.11 13.87
N ARG A 388 -19.11 -12.49 15.01
CA ARG A 388 -20.55 -12.34 15.30
C ARG A 388 -20.90 -10.94 15.83
N LEU A 389 -20.00 -10.34 16.60
CA LEU A 389 -20.06 -8.99 17.13
C LEU A 389 -19.66 -7.93 16.10
N ALA A 390 -19.02 -8.31 15.00
CA ALA A 390 -18.79 -7.43 13.85
C ALA A 390 -20.10 -6.78 13.35
N GLY A 391 -21.25 -7.41 13.58
CA GLY A 391 -22.58 -6.81 13.39
C GLY A 391 -23.08 -5.86 14.50
N SER A 392 -22.28 -5.53 15.54
CA SER A 392 -22.72 -4.78 16.73
C SER A 392 -21.64 -3.83 17.31
N ARG A 393 -22.08 -2.69 17.88
CA ARG A 393 -21.24 -1.56 18.31
C ARG A 393 -20.17 -1.82 19.39
N ILE A 394 -20.11 -3.00 20.00
CA ILE A 394 -19.13 -3.33 21.06
C ILE A 394 -17.71 -3.52 20.50
N ALA A 395 -17.58 -3.84 19.20
CA ALA A 395 -16.31 -4.12 18.54
C ALA A 395 -15.33 -2.92 18.47
N SER A 396 -15.82 -1.68 18.50
CA SER A 396 -14.98 -0.48 18.32
C SER A 396 -14.06 -0.18 19.52
N VAL A 397 -14.32 -0.77 20.69
CA VAL A 397 -13.46 -0.58 21.88
C VAL A 397 -12.30 -1.56 21.90
N CYS A 398 -12.50 -2.82 21.48
CA CYS A 398 -11.42 -3.82 21.41
C CYS A 398 -10.46 -3.60 20.23
N LEU A 399 -10.94 -3.08 19.09
CA LEU A 399 -10.12 -2.83 17.90
C LEU A 399 -9.29 -1.53 17.97
N ARG A 400 -9.63 -0.59 18.87
CA ARG A 400 -8.88 0.66 19.06
C ARG A 400 -7.56 0.50 19.83
N PHE A 401 -7.37 -0.61 20.56
CA PHE A 401 -6.12 -0.86 21.30
C PHE A 401 -4.93 -1.20 20.39
N THR A 402 -5.15 -1.51 19.11
CA THR A 402 -4.10 -1.84 18.14
C THR A 402 -3.64 -0.68 17.26
N GLU A 403 -4.23 0.52 17.40
CA GLU A 403 -3.94 1.68 16.54
C GLU A 403 -2.99 2.74 17.17
N ALA A 404 -2.42 2.48 18.35
CA ALA A 404 -1.49 3.43 18.97
C ALA A 404 -0.09 3.40 18.30
N PRO A 405 0.45 4.53 17.81
CA PRO A 405 1.84 4.61 17.39
C PRO A 405 2.76 4.60 18.63
N ILE A 406 3.67 3.63 18.69
CA ILE A 406 4.74 3.59 19.71
C ILE A 406 5.76 4.68 19.37
N CYS A 407 5.57 5.85 19.96
CA CYS A 407 6.59 6.88 20.09
C CYS A 407 7.40 6.58 21.35
N THR A 408 8.69 6.29 21.19
CA THR A 408 9.66 6.23 22.29
C THR A 408 9.88 7.62 22.86
N SER A 409 9.26 7.94 23.99
CA SER A 409 9.77 8.88 25.01
C SER A 409 8.92 8.79 26.28
N ALA A 410 9.57 9.03 27.41
CA ALA A 410 9.20 8.58 28.75
C ALA A 410 8.08 9.37 29.46
N LEU A 411 7.65 8.78 30.60
CA LEU A 411 7.02 9.35 31.81
C LEU A 411 5.48 9.27 31.98
N LEU A 412 5.09 8.37 32.90
CA LEU A 412 4.29 8.57 34.13
C LEU A 412 3.00 9.43 34.10
N LEU A 413 1.90 8.77 34.54
CA LEU A 413 0.66 9.27 35.17
C LEU A 413 0.71 10.72 35.73
N PRO A 414 -0.38 11.53 35.67
CA PRO A 414 -1.71 11.12 36.15
C PRO A 414 -2.94 11.74 35.41
N ALA A 415 -3.92 10.92 35.04
CA ALA A 415 -5.27 11.40 34.67
C ALA A 415 -6.37 10.41 35.08
N LEU A 416 -6.49 10.18 36.38
CA LEU A 416 -7.67 9.59 37.02
C LEU A 416 -8.30 10.67 37.91
N ARG A 417 -9.16 11.52 37.34
CA ARG A 417 -10.20 12.30 38.04
C ARG A 417 -11.02 13.08 37.01
N ARG A 418 -12.35 12.99 37.12
CA ARG A 418 -13.42 13.49 36.22
C ARG A 418 -13.70 12.50 35.08
N SER A 419 -14.89 11.97 34.86
CA SER A 419 -16.23 12.33 35.31
C SER A 419 -17.06 11.05 35.44
N ALA A 420 -17.63 10.84 36.62
CA ALA A 420 -18.79 9.97 36.84
C ALA A 420 -19.98 10.92 37.05
N ALA A 421 -20.72 11.19 35.98
CA ALA A 421 -22.07 11.78 35.98
C ALA A 421 -22.51 11.93 34.52
N ASP A 422 -23.14 10.90 33.97
CA ASP A 422 -24.40 10.99 33.21
C ASP A 422 -24.69 9.63 32.58
N PHE A 423 -25.40 8.80 33.34
CA PHE A 423 -26.16 7.69 32.80
C PHE A 423 -27.63 8.14 32.75
N SER A 424 -28.07 8.54 31.58
CA SER A 424 -29.48 8.46 31.18
C SER A 424 -29.58 7.78 29.82
N ASN A 425 -30.53 6.85 29.76
CA ASN A 425 -30.69 5.80 28.75
C ASN A 425 -31.38 6.34 27.47
N PRO A 426 -31.68 5.52 26.44
CA PRO A 426 -31.06 5.57 25.11
C PRO A 426 -32.06 6.05 24.04
N LYS A 427 -31.60 6.77 23.00
CA LYS A 427 -32.17 6.84 21.63
C LYS A 427 -31.57 8.02 20.89
N GLU A 428 -30.79 7.70 19.86
CA GLU A 428 -30.89 8.23 18.48
C GLU A 428 -29.54 8.05 17.78
N ASN A 429 -29.56 7.28 16.69
CA ASN A 429 -28.57 7.45 15.65
C ASN A 429 -28.73 8.87 15.13
N VAL A 430 -27.80 9.75 15.47
CA VAL A 430 -27.60 10.96 14.68
C VAL A 430 -26.96 10.52 13.36
N MET A 431 -27.78 9.90 12.50
CA MET A 431 -27.57 9.99 11.05
C MET A 431 -27.44 11.48 10.77
N ILE A 432 -26.41 11.91 10.05
CA ILE A 432 -26.33 13.30 9.61
C ILE A 432 -27.61 13.57 8.81
N GLN A 433 -28.57 14.28 9.41
CA GLN A 433 -29.83 14.65 8.75
C GLN A 433 -29.62 15.69 7.64
N HIS A 434 -28.40 16.24 7.54
CA HIS A 434 -28.02 17.25 6.57
C HIS A 434 -27.45 16.61 5.29
N PRO A 435 -27.83 17.11 4.10
CA PRO A 435 -27.24 16.65 2.84
C PRO A 435 -25.74 16.95 2.82
N TYR A 436 -24.96 16.02 2.28
CA TYR A 436 -23.51 16.17 2.16
C TYR A 436 -22.99 15.85 0.77
N VAL A 437 -21.77 16.32 0.50
CA VAL A 437 -21.05 16.09 -0.76
C VAL A 437 -19.76 15.35 -0.47
N ILE A 438 -19.39 14.44 -1.35
CA ILE A 438 -18.14 13.68 -1.26
C ILE A 438 -17.11 14.31 -2.19
N ILE A 439 -15.96 14.67 -1.64
CA ILE A 439 -14.83 15.19 -2.39
C ILE A 439 -13.72 14.15 -2.33
N VAL A 440 -13.41 13.55 -3.48
CA VAL A 440 -12.36 12.52 -3.61
C VAL A 440 -11.02 13.20 -3.82
N ASP A 441 -10.03 12.88 -2.98
CA ASP A 441 -8.71 13.51 -2.87
C ASP A 441 -8.77 15.06 -2.95
N PRO A 442 -9.24 15.74 -1.89
CA PRO A 442 -9.39 17.20 -1.83
C PRO A 442 -8.04 17.92 -1.71
N PHE A 443 -7.18 17.75 -2.71
CA PHE A 443 -5.85 18.36 -2.80
C PHE A 443 -5.77 19.29 -4.01
N SER A 444 -4.69 20.09 -4.09
CA SER A 444 -4.51 21.05 -5.19
C SER A 444 -5.71 22.02 -5.27
N SER A 445 -6.33 22.20 -6.45
CA SER A 445 -7.54 23.01 -6.62
C SER A 445 -8.79 22.39 -5.99
N GLY A 446 -8.78 21.09 -5.66
CA GLY A 446 -9.86 20.42 -4.96
C GLY A 446 -10.14 20.95 -3.56
N THR A 447 -9.19 21.67 -2.94
CA THR A 447 -9.40 22.32 -1.64
C THR A 447 -10.45 23.44 -1.70
N LEU A 448 -10.75 23.96 -2.90
CA LEU A 448 -11.76 25.02 -3.09
C LEU A 448 -13.21 24.50 -3.03
N TYR A 449 -13.42 23.20 -3.26
CA TYR A 449 -14.77 22.64 -3.27
C TYR A 449 -15.44 22.72 -1.90
N ALA A 450 -14.74 22.33 -0.83
CA ALA A 450 -15.37 22.19 0.48
C ALA A 450 -15.92 23.51 1.03
N PRO A 451 -15.18 24.65 1.02
CA PRO A 451 -15.73 25.96 1.37
C PRO A 451 -16.91 26.38 0.48
N LYS A 452 -16.86 26.08 -0.81
CA LYS A 452 -17.94 26.43 -1.74
C LYS A 452 -19.22 25.65 -1.46
N PHE A 453 -19.14 24.34 -1.27
CA PHE A 453 -20.29 23.51 -0.89
C PHE A 453 -20.84 23.91 0.48
N ALA A 454 -19.98 24.22 1.45
CA ALA A 454 -20.39 24.72 2.76
C ALA A 454 -21.18 26.03 2.66
N SER A 455 -20.76 26.96 1.78
CA SER A 455 -21.50 28.22 1.54
C SER A 455 -22.92 28.00 0.98
N LEU A 456 -23.18 26.83 0.39
CA LEU A 456 -24.48 26.41 -0.13
C LEU A 456 -25.28 25.54 0.85
N GLY A 457 -24.78 25.35 2.08
CA GLY A 457 -25.43 24.57 3.13
C GLY A 457 -25.19 23.06 3.08
N TYR A 458 -24.22 22.59 2.28
CA TYR A 458 -23.83 21.18 2.26
C TYR A 458 -22.65 20.92 3.19
N ALA A 459 -22.74 19.83 3.95
CA ALA A 459 -21.58 19.31 4.64
C ALA A 459 -20.64 18.59 3.65
N CYS A 460 -19.34 18.53 3.95
CA CYS A 460 -18.34 17.94 3.06
C CYS A 460 -17.66 16.74 3.71
N VAL A 461 -17.53 15.65 2.95
CA VAL A 461 -16.79 14.45 3.35
C VAL A 461 -15.59 14.29 2.42
N ALA A 462 -14.40 14.22 3.00
CA ALA A 462 -13.17 13.95 2.26
C ALA A 462 -12.95 12.44 2.19
N VAL A 463 -12.73 11.91 0.98
CA VAL A 463 -12.34 10.50 0.79
C VAL A 463 -11.05 10.38 -0.01
N ARG A 464 -10.28 9.33 0.24
CA ARG A 464 -9.06 9.02 -0.53
C ARG A 464 -9.30 8.01 -1.64
N SER A 465 -8.72 8.23 -2.81
CA SER A 465 -8.69 7.26 -3.91
C SER A 465 -7.67 6.14 -3.71
N SER A 466 -6.61 6.40 -2.93
CA SER A 466 -5.48 5.49 -2.70
C SER A 466 -5.08 5.44 -1.22
N PRO A 467 -4.69 4.27 -0.69
CA PRO A 467 -4.13 4.15 0.66
C PRO A 467 -2.72 4.79 0.80
N HIS A 468 -2.10 5.17 -0.33
CA HIS A 468 -0.81 5.85 -0.37
C HIS A 468 -0.96 7.22 -1.01
N ILE A 469 -1.16 8.25 -0.17
CA ILE A 469 -1.12 9.65 -0.60
C ILE A 469 0.28 10.20 -0.34
N SER A 470 0.88 10.83 -1.35
CA SER A 470 2.21 11.41 -1.21
C SER A 470 2.22 12.52 -0.15
N ALA A 471 3.36 12.72 0.53
CA ALA A 471 3.48 13.76 1.56
C ALA A 471 3.18 15.17 1.03
N ARG A 472 3.44 15.42 -0.27
CA ARG A 472 3.13 16.69 -0.95
C ARG A 472 1.62 16.96 -0.94
N PHE A 473 0.80 15.98 -1.30
CA PHE A 473 -0.66 16.13 -1.33
C PHE A 473 -1.26 16.11 0.07
N ALA A 474 -0.75 15.27 0.97
CA ALA A 474 -1.21 15.19 2.36
C ALA A 474 -1.07 16.53 3.12
N ARG A 475 -0.01 17.31 2.84
CA ARG A 475 0.20 18.65 3.44
C ARG A 475 -0.86 19.69 3.03
N ALA A 476 -1.50 19.51 1.88
CA ALA A 476 -2.51 20.44 1.36
C ALA A 476 -3.90 20.20 1.95
N PHE A 477 -4.11 19.11 2.69
CA PHE A 477 -5.39 18.79 3.30
C PHE A 477 -5.76 19.79 4.38
N GLN A 478 -7.01 20.26 4.38
CA GLN A 478 -7.54 21.20 5.38
C GLN A 478 -8.63 20.51 6.21
N PRO A 479 -8.29 19.91 7.37
CA PRO A 479 -9.26 19.18 8.20
C PRO A 479 -10.50 20.00 8.59
N ALA A 480 -10.36 21.30 8.82
CA ALA A 480 -11.45 22.15 9.30
C ALA A 480 -12.64 22.25 8.31
N ASP A 481 -12.42 21.99 7.03
CA ASP A 481 -13.45 22.11 5.98
C ASP A 481 -14.33 20.85 5.83
N PHE A 482 -14.01 19.77 6.55
CA PHE A 482 -14.65 18.47 6.38
C PHE A 482 -15.27 17.94 7.67
N LEU A 483 -16.33 17.15 7.52
CA LEU A 483 -16.95 16.44 8.62
C LEU A 483 -15.92 15.56 9.34
N GLU A 484 -15.87 15.71 10.66
CA GLU A 484 -14.92 15.05 11.56
C GLU A 484 -13.44 15.34 11.29
N GLY A 485 -13.13 16.25 10.37
CA GLY A 485 -11.78 16.66 10.00
C GLY A 485 -10.85 15.53 9.59
N LYS A 486 -11.39 14.51 8.93
CA LYS A 486 -10.66 13.31 8.53
C LYS A 486 -10.80 13.03 7.05
N LEU A 487 -9.78 12.35 6.54
CA LEU A 487 -9.77 11.77 5.20
C LEU A 487 -10.11 10.29 5.33
N PHE A 488 -11.31 9.93 4.89
CA PHE A 488 -11.87 8.57 5.00
C PHE A 488 -11.47 7.70 3.81
N ASP A 489 -11.46 6.38 4.00
CA ASP A 489 -11.61 5.49 2.85
C ASP A 489 -13.03 5.59 2.27
N ILE A 490 -13.20 5.35 0.97
CA ILE A 490 -14.50 5.48 0.30
C ILE A 490 -15.57 4.62 1.00
N ASP A 491 -15.30 3.34 1.24
CA ASP A 491 -16.23 2.43 1.91
C ASP A 491 -16.51 2.82 3.37
N GLU A 492 -15.50 3.36 4.05
CA GLU A 492 -15.62 3.86 5.43
C GLU A 492 -16.58 5.06 5.47
N ALA A 493 -16.39 6.04 4.57
CA ALA A 493 -17.25 7.20 4.45
C ALA A 493 -18.71 6.83 4.16
N LEU A 494 -18.95 5.91 3.21
CA LEU A 494 -20.31 5.48 2.88
C LEU A 494 -20.99 4.72 4.02
N THR A 495 -20.23 3.91 4.77
CA THR A 495 -20.77 3.19 5.93
C THR A 495 -21.10 4.17 7.06
N HIS A 496 -20.24 5.17 7.26
CA HIS A 496 -20.33 6.10 8.38
C HIS A 496 -21.38 7.20 8.18
N PHE A 497 -21.45 7.78 6.98
CA PHE A 497 -22.38 8.87 6.65
C PHE A 497 -23.67 8.38 5.97
N GLY A 498 -23.75 7.09 5.61
CA GLY A 498 -24.82 6.51 4.82
C GLY A 498 -24.66 6.80 3.32
N THR A 499 -25.68 6.49 2.52
CA THR A 499 -25.70 6.80 1.07
C THR A 499 -26.85 7.74 0.69
N VAL A 500 -27.93 7.73 1.48
CA VAL A 500 -29.20 8.43 1.19
C VAL A 500 -29.06 9.95 1.14
N ASN A 501 -28.11 10.52 1.89
CA ASN A 501 -27.92 11.96 2.00
C ASN A 501 -26.77 12.51 1.15
N ALA A 502 -26.04 11.66 0.42
CA ALA A 502 -25.03 12.10 -0.53
C ALA A 502 -25.72 12.80 -1.72
N ARG A 503 -25.24 14.00 -2.09
CA ARG A 503 -25.85 14.80 -3.16
C ARG A 503 -24.98 14.96 -4.39
N ALA A 504 -23.66 14.86 -4.23
CA ALA A 504 -22.71 14.92 -5.33
C ALA A 504 -21.42 14.20 -4.95
N VAL A 505 -20.67 13.78 -5.97
CA VAL A 505 -19.30 13.30 -5.87
C VAL A 505 -18.46 14.12 -6.84
N VAL A 506 -17.34 14.67 -6.38
CA VAL A 506 -16.44 15.44 -7.24
C VAL A 506 -14.99 14.96 -7.10
N ALA A 507 -14.27 14.97 -8.22
CA ALA A 507 -12.83 14.71 -8.25
C ALA A 507 -12.06 15.98 -7.85
N GLY A 508 -11.32 15.93 -6.74
CA GLY A 508 -10.51 17.04 -6.25
C GLY A 508 -9.19 17.23 -7.01
N CYS A 509 -8.61 16.14 -7.54
CA CYS A 509 -7.38 16.20 -8.33
C CYS A 509 -7.31 15.09 -9.39
N GLU A 510 -6.21 15.03 -10.14
CA GLU A 510 -6.02 14.12 -11.28
C GLU A 510 -6.23 12.64 -10.89
N MET A 511 -5.74 12.27 -9.71
CA MET A 511 -5.81 10.91 -9.16
C MET A 511 -7.22 10.50 -8.75
N ALA A 512 -8.08 11.48 -8.46
CA ALA A 512 -9.43 11.24 -7.98
C ALA A 512 -10.41 10.85 -9.07
N VAL A 513 -10.12 11.12 -10.35
CA VAL A 513 -11.10 11.02 -11.45
C VAL A 513 -11.74 9.64 -11.53
N ALA A 514 -10.94 8.57 -11.53
CA ALA A 514 -11.46 7.20 -11.65
C ALA A 514 -12.31 6.81 -10.44
N SER A 515 -11.87 7.18 -9.23
CA SER A 515 -12.61 6.92 -8.00
C SER A 515 -13.88 7.75 -7.88
N ALA A 516 -13.88 8.99 -8.37
CA ALA A 516 -15.06 9.84 -8.40
C ALA A 516 -16.11 9.33 -9.37
N ASP A 517 -15.71 8.93 -10.59
CA ASP A 517 -16.61 8.33 -11.59
C ASP A 517 -17.24 7.03 -11.05
N ALA A 518 -16.42 6.14 -10.49
CA ALA A 518 -16.90 4.88 -9.89
C ALA A 518 -17.81 5.11 -8.68
N LEU A 519 -17.51 6.09 -7.84
CA LEU A 519 -18.30 6.40 -6.64
C LEU A 519 -19.63 7.07 -6.98
N ALA A 520 -19.64 8.00 -7.95
CA ALA A 520 -20.87 8.59 -8.46
C ALA A 520 -21.79 7.50 -9.03
N GLN A 521 -21.24 6.58 -9.83
CA GLN A 521 -21.99 5.43 -10.38
C GLN A 521 -22.53 4.52 -9.27
N ARG A 522 -21.74 4.22 -8.23
CA ARG A 522 -22.16 3.37 -7.11
C ARG A 522 -23.30 3.98 -6.28
N LEU A 523 -23.34 5.31 -6.18
CA LEU A 523 -24.34 6.06 -5.43
C LEU A 523 -25.55 6.47 -6.26
N ASP A 524 -25.59 6.11 -7.55
CA ASP A 524 -26.61 6.57 -8.51
C ASP A 524 -26.73 8.10 -8.55
N LEU A 525 -25.58 8.78 -8.45
CA LEU A 525 -25.47 10.24 -8.51
C LEU A 525 -25.00 10.70 -9.89
N PRO A 526 -25.28 11.96 -10.28
CA PRO A 526 -24.75 12.53 -11.50
C PRO A 526 -23.21 12.39 -11.56
N GLY A 527 -22.71 11.79 -12.65
CA GLY A 527 -21.29 11.50 -12.83
C GLY A 527 -20.98 11.01 -14.24
N ASN A 528 -19.71 10.70 -14.51
CA ASN A 528 -19.31 10.16 -15.80
C ASN A 528 -19.26 8.63 -15.77
N PRO A 529 -19.48 7.95 -16.92
CA PRO A 529 -19.42 6.50 -16.99
C PRO A 529 -18.02 5.96 -16.70
N GLY A 530 -17.92 4.98 -15.80
CA GLY A 530 -16.64 4.40 -15.39
C GLY A 530 -15.84 3.75 -16.53
N ASP A 531 -16.51 3.16 -17.53
CA ASP A 531 -15.89 2.55 -18.72
C ASP A 531 -15.13 3.57 -19.60
N SER A 532 -15.59 4.82 -19.61
CA SER A 532 -14.99 5.91 -20.38
C SER A 532 -13.92 6.71 -19.60
N THR A 533 -13.67 6.38 -18.33
CA THR A 533 -12.69 7.06 -17.46
C THR A 533 -11.33 7.21 -18.13
N MET A 534 -10.83 6.13 -18.75
CA MET A 534 -9.49 6.11 -19.34
C MET A 534 -9.35 7.08 -20.52
N LEU A 535 -10.45 7.43 -21.19
CA LEU A 535 -10.44 8.43 -22.26
C LEU A 535 -10.12 9.84 -21.73
N ARG A 536 -10.35 10.09 -20.44
CA ARG A 536 -10.13 11.38 -19.75
C ARG A 536 -8.97 11.33 -18.75
N ARG A 537 -8.12 10.30 -18.83
CA ARG A 537 -6.95 10.12 -17.94
C ARG A 537 -5.70 9.61 -18.63
N ASN A 538 -5.87 8.87 -19.72
CA ASN A 538 -4.76 8.21 -20.40
C ASN A 538 -4.59 8.77 -21.82
N LYS A 539 -3.38 9.26 -22.09
CA LYS A 539 -3.07 9.97 -23.34
C LYS A 539 -3.26 9.09 -24.59
N TYR A 540 -3.15 7.76 -24.50
CA TYR A 540 -3.28 6.89 -25.67
C TYR A 540 -4.75 6.61 -26.06
N PRO A 541 -5.62 6.04 -25.19
CA PRO A 541 -7.05 5.88 -25.47
C PRO A 541 -7.75 7.20 -25.78
N MET A 542 -7.31 8.32 -25.20
CA MET A 542 -7.81 9.65 -25.52
C MET A 542 -7.65 9.96 -27.01
N GLN A 543 -6.45 9.79 -27.55
CA GLN A 543 -6.20 10.05 -28.98
C GLN A 543 -6.93 9.05 -29.88
N GLN A 544 -7.07 7.79 -29.44
CA GLN A 544 -7.89 6.80 -30.15
C GLN A 544 -9.37 7.19 -30.20
N ALA A 545 -9.93 7.73 -29.10
CA ALA A 545 -11.31 8.19 -29.06
C ALA A 545 -11.54 9.39 -30.00
N LEU A 546 -10.61 10.33 -30.06
CA LEU A 546 -10.66 11.44 -31.02
C LEU A 546 -10.63 10.93 -32.46
N ALA A 547 -9.72 9.98 -32.76
CA ALA A 547 -9.64 9.36 -34.08
C ALA A 547 -10.93 8.63 -34.47
N ALA A 548 -11.53 7.87 -33.54
CA ALA A 548 -12.79 7.16 -33.75
C ALA A 548 -13.97 8.12 -33.98
N ALA A 549 -13.93 9.32 -33.41
CA ALA A 549 -14.89 10.38 -33.65
C ALA A 549 -14.60 11.22 -34.91
N ALA A 550 -13.62 10.82 -35.74
CA ALA A 550 -13.14 11.56 -36.89
C ALA A 550 -12.68 12.99 -36.57
N LEU A 551 -12.27 13.24 -35.33
CA LEU A 551 -11.65 14.48 -34.91
C LEU A 551 -10.16 14.43 -35.19
N ARG A 552 -9.57 15.61 -35.44
CA ARG A 552 -8.13 15.75 -35.50
C ARG A 552 -7.53 15.25 -34.19
N ASN A 553 -6.55 14.37 -34.29
CA ASN A 553 -5.86 13.74 -33.17
C ASN A 553 -4.36 13.76 -33.44
N ILE A 554 -3.57 13.46 -32.41
CA ILE A 554 -2.12 13.28 -32.51
C ILE A 554 -1.86 11.77 -32.67
N PRO A 555 -1.35 11.33 -33.83
CA PRO A 555 -0.96 9.94 -34.02
C PRO A 555 -0.01 9.50 -32.91
N SER A 556 -0.35 8.41 -32.23
CA SER A 556 0.32 7.99 -31.01
C SER A 556 0.78 6.56 -31.12
N LEU A 557 2.05 6.30 -30.85
CA LEU A 557 2.56 4.95 -30.62
C LEU A 557 2.66 4.71 -29.11
N PHE A 558 2.16 3.58 -28.64
CA PHE A 558 2.26 3.19 -27.23
C PHE A 558 3.28 2.07 -27.04
N ILE A 559 4.26 2.31 -26.17
CA ILE A 559 5.36 1.38 -25.89
C ILE A 559 5.25 0.96 -24.42
N ARG A 560 4.99 -0.33 -24.19
CA ARG A 560 4.67 -0.90 -22.87
C ARG A 560 5.90 -1.32 -22.09
N ASN A 561 6.99 -1.67 -22.78
CA ASN A 561 8.22 -2.11 -22.15
C ASN A 561 9.46 -1.74 -22.99
N PRO A 562 10.66 -1.69 -22.38
CA PRO A 562 11.88 -1.32 -23.08
C PRO A 562 12.24 -2.22 -24.26
N GLU A 563 11.84 -3.49 -24.23
CA GLU A 563 12.15 -4.47 -25.28
C GLU A 563 11.49 -4.13 -26.62
N GLN A 564 10.40 -3.35 -26.61
CA GLN A 564 9.70 -2.90 -27.81
C GLN A 564 10.35 -1.70 -28.50
N ILE A 565 11.30 -1.01 -27.85
CA ILE A 565 11.82 0.29 -28.33
C ILE A 565 12.40 0.18 -29.74
N ASP A 566 13.26 -0.80 -30.00
CA ASP A 566 13.96 -0.89 -31.28
C ASP A 566 12.99 -1.19 -32.44
N THR A 567 12.01 -2.06 -32.21
CA THR A 567 10.97 -2.39 -33.20
C THR A 567 10.00 -1.22 -33.40
N ALA A 568 9.51 -0.59 -32.32
CA ALA A 568 8.53 0.49 -32.39
C ALA A 568 9.10 1.78 -33.02
N THR A 569 10.42 1.98 -32.92
CA THR A 569 11.08 3.15 -33.52
C THR A 569 11.58 2.91 -34.95
N ALA A 570 11.63 1.67 -35.42
CA ALA A 570 12.29 1.31 -36.69
C ALA A 570 11.71 2.03 -37.92
N GLU A 571 10.40 2.30 -37.92
CA GLU A 571 9.69 2.91 -39.04
C GLU A 571 9.33 4.38 -38.80
N LEU A 572 9.84 4.99 -37.74
CA LEU A 572 9.61 6.42 -37.51
C LEU A 572 10.22 7.25 -38.64
N GLU A 573 9.45 8.25 -39.07
CA GLU A 573 9.89 9.30 -39.99
C GLU A 573 10.91 10.23 -39.31
N GLU A 574 11.77 10.88 -40.10
CA GLU A 574 12.80 11.80 -39.60
C GLU A 574 12.25 13.20 -39.28
N ILE A 575 11.28 13.25 -38.36
CA ILE A 575 10.67 14.47 -37.82
C ILE A 575 10.90 14.57 -36.31
N ALA A 576 10.47 15.67 -35.70
CA ALA A 576 10.52 15.83 -34.26
C ALA A 576 9.37 15.08 -33.56
N TYR A 577 9.66 14.49 -32.41
CA TYR A 577 8.72 13.76 -31.56
C TYR A 577 8.78 14.24 -30.12
N VAL A 578 7.72 13.91 -29.39
CA VAL A 578 7.62 14.02 -27.93
C VAL A 578 7.41 12.62 -27.37
N VAL A 579 8.27 12.23 -26.43
CA VAL A 579 8.15 11.02 -25.63
C VAL A 579 7.64 11.42 -24.25
N LYS A 580 6.54 10.82 -23.80
CA LYS A 580 5.96 11.14 -22.48
C LYS A 580 5.28 9.92 -21.84
N PRO A 581 5.22 9.85 -20.50
CA PRO A 581 4.47 8.80 -19.80
C PRO A 581 3.00 8.82 -20.20
N VAL A 582 2.39 7.64 -20.21
CA VAL A 582 1.00 7.49 -20.64
C VAL A 582 -0.02 8.09 -19.64
N ASN A 583 0.34 8.13 -18.35
CA ASN A 583 -0.53 8.48 -17.22
C ASN A 583 0.17 9.38 -16.17
N SER A 584 0.96 10.37 -16.60
CA SER A 584 1.43 11.45 -15.71
C SER A 584 0.76 12.79 -16.05
N ALA A 585 1.04 13.84 -15.28
CA ALA A 585 0.51 15.19 -15.47
C ALA A 585 1.64 16.23 -15.62
N SER A 586 1.29 17.43 -16.09
CA SER A 586 2.27 18.50 -16.36
C SER A 586 3.34 18.03 -17.37
N THR A 587 4.57 18.51 -17.23
CA THR A 587 5.72 18.15 -18.08
C THR A 587 6.54 16.98 -17.51
N ASP A 588 6.00 16.22 -16.55
CA ASP A 588 6.71 15.09 -15.93
C ASP A 588 7.07 14.01 -16.95
N GLY A 589 8.37 13.74 -17.08
CA GLY A 589 8.92 12.76 -18.01
C GLY A 589 8.75 13.11 -19.49
N VAL A 590 8.35 14.35 -19.82
CA VAL A 590 8.19 14.80 -21.21
C VAL A 590 9.56 15.12 -21.81
N ARG A 591 9.90 14.46 -22.92
CA ARG A 591 11.17 14.61 -23.62
C ARG A 591 10.94 14.96 -25.07
N PHE A 592 11.61 16.01 -25.55
CA PHE A 592 11.74 16.30 -26.97
C PHE A 592 12.78 15.37 -27.59
N ALA A 593 12.50 14.86 -28.78
CA ALA A 593 13.38 13.97 -29.50
C ALA A 593 13.39 14.31 -30.99
N GLN A 594 14.57 14.37 -31.60
CA GLN A 594 14.69 14.59 -33.05
C GLN A 594 14.89 13.25 -33.76
N GLY A 595 14.04 12.97 -34.74
CA GLY A 595 14.16 11.82 -35.61
C GLY A 595 14.04 10.48 -34.90
N ARG A 596 14.36 9.43 -35.63
CA ARG A 596 14.28 8.05 -35.13
C ARG A 596 15.23 7.80 -33.97
N ASP A 597 16.51 8.13 -34.15
CA ASP A 597 17.56 7.82 -33.19
C ASP A 597 17.42 8.63 -31.90
N GLY A 598 17.04 9.91 -32.01
CA GLY A 598 16.74 10.73 -30.84
C GLY A 598 15.55 10.20 -30.05
N THR A 599 14.51 9.69 -30.74
CA THR A 599 13.34 9.10 -30.09
C THR A 599 13.69 7.80 -29.36
N ARG A 600 14.49 6.95 -30.01
CA ARG A 600 15.03 5.73 -29.41
C ARG A 600 15.85 6.04 -28.15
N GLN A 601 16.71 7.05 -28.20
CA GLN A 601 17.50 7.47 -27.04
C GLN A 601 16.59 7.99 -25.92
N ALA A 602 15.64 8.89 -26.23
CA ALA A 602 14.72 9.43 -25.25
C ALA A 602 13.89 8.34 -24.54
N LEU A 603 13.46 7.31 -25.28
CA LEU A 603 12.80 6.13 -24.70
C LEU A 603 13.72 5.31 -23.79
N ARG A 604 14.99 5.10 -24.17
CA ARG A 604 15.95 4.36 -23.32
C ARG A 604 16.26 5.09 -22.01
N GLU A 605 16.26 6.42 -22.03
CA GLU A 605 16.47 7.27 -20.85
C GLU A 605 15.19 7.54 -20.05
N SER A 606 14.05 7.04 -20.50
CA SER A 606 12.77 7.23 -19.83
C SER A 606 12.67 6.40 -18.55
N ALA A 607 11.89 6.89 -17.59
CA ALA A 607 11.80 6.32 -16.25
C ALA A 607 10.88 5.08 -16.19
N TRP A 608 11.31 3.99 -16.83
CA TRP A 608 10.58 2.71 -16.87
C TRP A 608 10.38 2.11 -15.49
N SER A 609 9.14 1.69 -15.21
CA SER A 609 8.74 1.07 -13.94
C SER A 609 9.05 1.91 -12.70
N GLN A 610 9.30 3.22 -12.88
CA GLN A 610 9.44 4.19 -11.80
C GLN A 610 8.09 4.81 -11.45
N VAL A 611 8.00 5.34 -10.24
CA VAL A 611 6.84 6.10 -9.76
C VAL A 611 6.91 7.52 -10.34
N ASN A 612 5.83 7.98 -10.96
CA ASN A 612 5.69 9.32 -11.53
C ASN A 612 5.27 10.36 -10.48
N ASP A 613 5.15 11.62 -10.88
CA ASP A 613 4.79 12.73 -9.98
C ASP A 613 3.40 12.59 -9.34
N LEU A 614 2.54 11.75 -9.93
CA LEU A 614 1.22 11.42 -9.40
C LEU A 614 1.23 10.25 -8.40
N GLY A 615 2.39 9.60 -8.18
CA GLY A 615 2.51 8.45 -7.30
C GLY A 615 2.16 7.11 -7.96
N GLU A 616 1.98 7.08 -9.28
CA GLU A 616 1.67 5.88 -10.07
C GLU A 616 2.93 5.32 -10.72
N VAL A 617 3.01 3.98 -10.87
CA VAL A 617 4.10 3.38 -11.66
C VAL A 617 3.82 3.60 -13.14
N ASN A 618 4.80 4.14 -13.87
CA ASN A 618 4.72 4.32 -15.32
C ASN A 618 4.44 2.98 -16.02
N GLN A 619 3.27 2.88 -16.65
CA GLN A 619 2.81 1.68 -17.37
C GLN A 619 3.31 1.62 -18.83
N GLY A 620 4.03 2.66 -19.26
CA GLY A 620 4.57 2.79 -20.61
C GLY A 620 4.63 4.25 -21.06
N PHE A 621 5.14 4.44 -22.28
CA PHE A 621 5.37 5.76 -22.87
C PHE A 621 4.64 5.88 -24.20
N VAL A 622 4.14 7.07 -24.47
CA VAL A 622 3.62 7.43 -25.80
C VAL A 622 4.66 8.22 -26.57
N VAL A 623 4.79 7.90 -27.85
CA VAL A 623 5.56 8.68 -28.83
C VAL A 623 4.56 9.37 -29.74
N GLN A 624 4.67 10.69 -29.82
CA GLN A 624 3.78 11.55 -30.60
C GLN A 624 4.60 12.52 -31.44
N PRO A 625 4.21 12.85 -32.69
CA PRO A 625 4.82 13.94 -33.44
C PRO A 625 4.80 15.25 -32.64
N PHE A 626 5.88 16.00 -32.68
CA PHE A 626 5.91 17.34 -32.08
C PHE A 626 5.02 18.28 -32.90
N ILE A 627 3.98 18.81 -32.27
CA ILE A 627 3.08 19.77 -32.89
C ILE A 627 3.50 21.18 -32.49
N GLU A 628 3.73 22.03 -33.48
CA GLU A 628 4.10 23.43 -33.26
C GLU A 628 2.86 24.33 -33.30
N GLY A 629 2.76 25.23 -32.33
CA GLY A 629 1.71 26.24 -32.24
C GLY A 629 1.53 26.77 -30.81
N PRO A 630 0.77 27.85 -30.62
CA PRO A 630 0.36 28.31 -29.30
C PRO A 630 -0.44 27.24 -28.55
N GLU A 631 -0.11 27.08 -27.26
CA GLU A 631 -0.76 26.14 -26.36
C GLU A 631 -1.85 26.83 -25.55
N TYR A 632 -3.09 26.41 -25.78
CA TYR A 632 -4.28 26.91 -25.10
C TYR A 632 -4.74 25.93 -24.04
N VAL A 633 -5.34 26.48 -23.00
CA VAL A 633 -6.08 25.72 -21.99
C VAL A 633 -7.55 26.11 -22.07
N ILE A 634 -8.41 25.12 -22.17
CA ILE A 634 -9.85 25.30 -22.13
C ILE A 634 -10.40 24.45 -21.00
N ASP A 635 -11.12 25.08 -20.08
CA ASP A 635 -11.89 24.35 -19.09
C ASP A 635 -13.36 24.36 -19.50
N LEU A 636 -13.91 23.17 -19.72
CA LEU A 636 -15.33 22.97 -19.99
C LEU A 636 -16.05 22.47 -18.75
N VAL A 637 -17.35 22.69 -18.66
CA VAL A 637 -18.22 22.06 -17.68
C VAL A 637 -19.39 21.39 -18.41
N ALA A 638 -19.50 20.07 -18.25
CA ALA A 638 -20.61 19.31 -18.80
C ALA A 638 -21.81 19.31 -17.86
N HIS A 639 -22.98 19.58 -18.41
CA HIS A 639 -24.26 19.53 -17.70
C HIS A 639 -25.41 19.37 -18.71
N ALA A 640 -26.43 18.57 -18.36
CA ALA A 640 -27.66 18.39 -19.13
C ALA A 640 -27.45 18.11 -20.65
N GLY A 641 -26.39 17.38 -21.00
CA GLY A 641 -26.06 17.03 -22.39
C GLY A 641 -25.37 18.13 -23.21
N GLY A 642 -24.98 19.24 -22.59
CA GLY A 642 -24.22 20.32 -23.20
C GLY A 642 -22.88 20.61 -22.50
N TYR A 643 -22.06 21.46 -23.13
CA TYR A 643 -20.73 21.83 -22.67
C TYR A 643 -20.59 23.36 -22.57
N THR A 644 -20.47 23.87 -21.35
CA THR A 644 -20.23 25.29 -21.08
C THR A 644 -18.74 25.55 -21.05
N VAL A 645 -18.27 26.58 -21.77
CA VAL A 645 -16.88 27.04 -21.68
C VAL A 645 -16.73 27.89 -20.43
N ALA A 646 -16.00 27.39 -19.43
CA ALA A 646 -15.82 28.04 -18.15
C ALA A 646 -14.62 28.99 -18.14
N SER A 647 -13.55 28.65 -18.86
CA SER A 647 -12.37 29.50 -19.01
C SER A 647 -11.60 29.17 -20.28
N VAL A 648 -10.93 30.19 -20.82
CA VAL A 648 -9.98 30.08 -21.93
C VAL A 648 -8.70 30.77 -21.51
N CYS A 649 -7.57 30.09 -21.65
CA CYS A 649 -6.26 30.64 -21.31
C CYS A 649 -5.23 30.26 -22.37
N ILE A 650 -4.12 30.98 -22.38
CA ILE A 650 -2.94 30.63 -23.17
C ILE A 650 -1.73 30.49 -22.26
N TYR A 651 -0.96 29.42 -22.45
CA TYR A 651 0.33 29.25 -21.81
C TYR A 651 1.42 29.96 -22.61
N ASN A 652 2.23 30.73 -21.89
CA ASN A 652 3.47 31.29 -22.41
C ASN A 652 4.61 30.38 -21.97
N LYS A 653 5.03 29.48 -22.86
CA LYS A 653 6.22 28.64 -22.68
C LYS A 653 7.41 29.25 -23.41
N VAL A 654 8.59 29.18 -22.81
CA VAL A 654 9.84 29.72 -23.36
C VAL A 654 10.91 28.64 -23.40
N GLU A 655 11.84 28.77 -24.34
CA GLU A 655 13.05 27.96 -24.32
C GLU A 655 14.02 28.53 -23.27
N SER A 656 14.33 27.73 -22.25
CA SER A 656 15.25 28.13 -21.19
C SER A 656 15.95 26.92 -20.59
N ASN A 657 17.18 27.11 -20.14
CA ASN A 657 17.98 26.08 -19.47
C ASN A 657 18.05 24.73 -20.22
N GLY A 658 18.01 24.77 -21.56
CA GLY A 658 18.04 23.58 -22.42
C GLY A 658 16.72 22.82 -22.57
N SER A 659 15.61 23.36 -22.06
CA SER A 659 14.26 22.80 -22.21
C SER A 659 13.36 23.71 -23.04
N ARG A 660 12.48 23.09 -23.85
CA ARG A 660 11.47 23.78 -24.67
C ARG A 660 10.12 23.98 -23.97
N PHE A 661 9.98 23.45 -22.75
CA PHE A 661 8.69 23.35 -22.06
C PHE A 661 8.65 24.17 -20.76
N VAL A 662 9.49 25.20 -20.63
CA VAL A 662 9.55 26.03 -19.41
C VAL A 662 8.37 27.01 -19.40
N TYR A 663 7.55 26.95 -18.35
CA TYR A 663 6.45 27.88 -18.15
C TYR A 663 6.96 29.26 -17.72
N ALA A 664 6.59 30.30 -18.47
CA ALA A 664 6.86 31.69 -18.13
C ALA A 664 5.60 32.45 -17.69
N GLY A 665 4.43 32.02 -18.17
CA GLY A 665 3.16 32.64 -17.81
C GLY A 665 1.93 31.83 -18.22
N LEU A 666 0.79 32.18 -17.63
CA LEU A 666 -0.55 31.88 -18.15
C LEU A 666 -1.32 33.20 -18.24
N GLU A 667 -2.02 33.41 -19.35
CA GLU A 667 -2.89 34.58 -19.55
C GLU A 667 -4.35 34.16 -19.74
N VAL A 668 -5.24 34.87 -19.07
CA VAL A 668 -6.69 34.68 -19.12
C VAL A 668 -7.28 35.42 -20.33
N LEU A 669 -8.00 34.71 -21.19
CA LEU A 669 -8.57 35.21 -22.44
C LEU A 669 -10.09 35.37 -22.35
N ASP A 670 -10.70 36.00 -23.34
CA ASP A 670 -12.16 36.15 -23.39
C ASP A 670 -12.82 34.95 -24.08
N PRO A 671 -13.62 34.12 -23.38
CA PRO A 671 -14.33 32.99 -23.98
C PRO A 671 -15.39 33.42 -25.01
N GLN A 672 -15.75 34.71 -25.06
CA GLN A 672 -16.69 35.28 -26.02
C GLN A 672 -16.04 35.83 -27.27
N ASP A 673 -14.70 35.88 -27.32
CA ASP A 673 -14.00 36.39 -28.49
C ASP A 673 -14.21 35.43 -29.68
N PRO A 674 -14.84 35.91 -30.78
CA PRO A 674 -15.14 35.07 -31.94
C PRO A 674 -13.89 34.41 -32.55
N GLN A 675 -12.71 35.00 -32.35
CA GLN A 675 -11.45 34.45 -32.86
C GLN A 675 -11.18 33.04 -32.33
N TYR A 676 -11.67 32.70 -31.13
CA TYR A 676 -11.44 31.39 -30.50
C TYR A 676 -12.52 30.35 -30.85
N THR A 677 -13.57 30.72 -31.58
CA THR A 677 -14.71 29.82 -31.89
C THR A 677 -14.27 28.45 -32.44
N PRO A 678 -13.35 28.34 -33.44
CA PRO A 678 -12.92 27.03 -33.95
C PRO A 678 -12.26 26.14 -32.89
N LEU A 679 -11.48 26.73 -31.99
CA LEU A 679 -10.84 26.03 -30.88
C LEU A 679 -11.87 25.57 -29.84
N LEU A 680 -12.85 26.43 -29.50
CA LEU A 680 -13.91 26.09 -28.56
C LEU A 680 -14.84 24.99 -29.09
N ASP A 681 -15.18 25.04 -30.38
CA ASP A 681 -16.02 24.01 -31.01
C ASP A 681 -15.31 22.67 -31.07
N TYR A 682 -14.02 22.66 -31.41
CA TYR A 682 -13.20 21.46 -31.31
C TYR A 682 -13.14 20.91 -29.88
N ALA A 683 -12.95 21.77 -28.87
CA ALA A 683 -12.92 21.35 -27.48
C ALA A 683 -14.24 20.70 -27.03
N ARG A 684 -15.40 21.26 -27.44
CA ARG A 684 -16.72 20.65 -27.16
C ARG A 684 -16.90 19.29 -27.84
N GLN A 685 -16.51 19.18 -29.11
CA GLN A 685 -16.56 17.92 -29.85
C GLN A 685 -15.65 16.86 -29.20
N ALA A 686 -14.44 17.26 -28.80
CA ALA A 686 -13.52 16.40 -28.08
C ALA A 686 -14.10 15.96 -26.73
N ALA A 687 -14.70 16.85 -25.93
CA ALA A 687 -15.36 16.48 -24.68
C ALA A 687 -16.46 15.43 -24.87
N ALA A 688 -17.24 15.54 -25.94
CA ALA A 688 -18.22 14.54 -26.33
C ALA A 688 -17.58 13.20 -26.72
N ALA A 689 -16.52 13.22 -27.54
CA ALA A 689 -15.77 12.02 -27.93
C ALA A 689 -15.13 11.30 -26.73
N LEU A 690 -14.72 12.05 -25.70
CA LEU A 690 -14.17 11.52 -24.45
C LEU A 690 -15.25 11.07 -23.45
N GLY A 691 -16.54 11.15 -23.81
CA GLY A 691 -17.65 10.65 -23.00
C GLY A 691 -17.94 11.46 -21.73
N LEU A 692 -17.53 12.73 -21.68
CA LEU A 692 -17.83 13.61 -20.55
C LEU A 692 -19.33 13.93 -20.50
N ARG A 693 -19.96 13.71 -19.34
CA ARG A 693 -21.39 13.93 -19.11
C ARG A 693 -21.68 14.96 -18.01
N VAL A 694 -20.88 14.96 -16.94
CA VAL A 694 -21.11 15.81 -15.77
C VAL A 694 -19.78 16.35 -15.25
N GLY A 695 -19.78 17.64 -14.90
CA GLY A 695 -18.68 18.27 -14.17
C GLY A 695 -17.58 18.85 -15.07
N PRO A 696 -16.49 19.34 -14.46
CA PRO A 696 -15.44 20.04 -15.18
C PRO A 696 -14.52 19.10 -15.97
N LEU A 697 -14.01 19.59 -17.09
CA LEU A 697 -12.97 18.97 -17.90
C LEU A 697 -11.93 20.03 -18.25
N HIS A 698 -10.74 19.84 -17.72
CA HIS A 698 -9.56 20.63 -18.04
C HIS A 698 -8.90 20.07 -19.31
N MET A 699 -8.63 20.91 -20.30
CA MET A 699 -8.09 20.49 -21.60
C MET A 699 -6.91 21.36 -22.01
N GLU A 700 -5.83 20.72 -22.47
CA GLU A 700 -4.67 21.39 -23.06
C GLU A 700 -4.64 21.09 -24.57
N LEU A 701 -4.60 22.14 -25.38
CA LEU A 701 -4.70 22.06 -26.85
C LEU A 701 -3.58 22.86 -27.50
N ILE A 702 -3.08 22.40 -28.65
CA ILE A 702 -2.24 23.22 -29.52
C ILE A 702 -3.10 23.71 -30.69
N TRP A 703 -3.02 25.00 -30.98
CA TRP A 703 -3.58 25.56 -32.20
C TRP A 703 -2.48 25.67 -33.26
N SER A 704 -2.33 24.64 -34.08
CA SER A 704 -1.34 24.62 -35.15
C SER A 704 -1.88 25.24 -36.44
N LYS A 705 -1.04 25.33 -37.47
CA LYS A 705 -1.43 25.73 -38.83
C LYS A 705 -2.58 24.89 -39.43
N ASP A 706 -2.75 23.65 -38.98
CA ASP A 706 -3.80 22.72 -39.46
C ASP A 706 -5.02 22.72 -38.52
N GLY A 707 -5.12 23.70 -37.61
CA GLY A 707 -6.23 23.88 -36.67
C GLY A 707 -5.92 23.47 -35.22
N PRO A 708 -6.95 23.37 -34.37
CA PRO A 708 -6.80 22.91 -32.99
C PRO A 708 -6.60 21.39 -32.91
N VAL A 709 -5.80 20.93 -31.95
CA VAL A 709 -5.64 19.51 -31.62
C VAL A 709 -5.43 19.34 -30.11
N LEU A 710 -6.12 18.36 -29.52
CA LEU A 710 -6.04 18.05 -28.10
C LEU A 710 -4.72 17.34 -27.78
N ILE A 711 -4.02 17.82 -26.76
CA ILE A 711 -2.83 17.17 -26.20
C ILE A 711 -3.24 16.22 -25.07
N GLU A 712 -4.05 16.74 -24.15
CA GLU A 712 -4.44 16.09 -22.91
C GLU A 712 -5.76 16.69 -22.38
N ALA A 713 -6.54 15.87 -21.68
CA ALA A 713 -7.70 16.30 -20.92
C ALA A 713 -7.82 15.50 -19.61
N GLY A 714 -8.34 16.14 -18.56
CA GLY A 714 -8.58 15.54 -17.24
C GLY A 714 -9.94 15.96 -16.69
N ALA A 715 -10.79 15.00 -16.28
CA ALA A 715 -12.17 15.24 -15.80
C ALA A 715 -12.21 15.81 -14.37
N ARG A 716 -11.62 16.98 -14.20
CA ARG A 716 -11.49 17.74 -12.94
C ARG A 716 -11.34 19.23 -13.26
N MET A 717 -11.37 20.08 -12.23
CA MET A 717 -10.99 21.49 -12.39
C MET A 717 -9.51 21.63 -12.78
N HIS A 718 -9.21 22.76 -13.43
CA HIS A 718 -7.84 23.25 -13.65
C HIS A 718 -6.99 23.14 -12.38
N GLY A 719 -5.73 22.74 -12.53
CA GLY A 719 -4.79 22.60 -11.40
C GLY A 719 -4.25 23.93 -10.85
N GLY A 720 -3.50 23.85 -9.74
CA GLY A 720 -2.79 25.01 -9.21
C GLY A 720 -3.70 26.13 -8.71
N VAL A 721 -3.29 27.37 -8.92
CA VAL A 721 -4.01 28.58 -8.45
C VAL A 721 -5.02 29.11 -9.46
N ALA A 722 -5.09 28.52 -10.66
CA ALA A 722 -5.89 29.04 -11.75
C ALA A 722 -7.38 29.17 -11.40
N PRO A 723 -8.05 28.17 -10.78
CA PRO A 723 -9.44 28.34 -10.37
C PRO A 723 -9.66 29.48 -9.36
N ALA A 724 -8.69 29.73 -8.47
CA ALA A 724 -8.77 30.86 -7.53
C ALA A 724 -8.65 32.20 -8.26
N LEU A 725 -7.77 32.32 -9.25
CA LEU A 725 -7.67 33.49 -10.12
C LEU A 725 -8.95 33.68 -10.98
N PHE A 726 -9.53 32.58 -11.47
CA PHE A 726 -10.74 32.60 -12.29
C PHE A 726 -11.96 33.16 -11.54
N ASN A 727 -12.01 33.05 -10.21
CA ASN A 727 -13.06 33.67 -9.40
C ASN A 727 -13.09 35.21 -9.56
N ASP A 728 -11.93 35.83 -9.77
CA ASP A 728 -11.82 37.28 -10.01
C ASP A 728 -12.04 37.65 -11.49
N CYS A 729 -11.73 36.70 -12.39
CA CYS A 729 -11.67 36.97 -13.82
C CYS A 729 -12.93 36.59 -14.60
N TYR A 730 -13.71 35.61 -14.13
CA TYR A 730 -14.87 35.08 -14.84
C TYR A 730 -16.15 35.09 -14.01
N SER A 731 -17.28 35.25 -14.68
CA SER A 731 -18.60 35.21 -14.06
C SER A 731 -19.63 34.59 -15.02
N PRO A 732 -20.28 33.48 -14.64
CA PRO A 732 -19.90 32.60 -13.52
C PRO A 732 -18.48 32.04 -13.72
N ASN A 733 -17.79 31.69 -12.62
CA ASN A 733 -16.45 31.12 -12.67
C ASN A 733 -16.50 29.58 -12.77
N LEU A 734 -15.33 28.98 -13.01
CA LEU A 734 -15.17 27.53 -13.14
C LEU A 734 -15.66 26.74 -11.90
N LEU A 735 -15.37 27.23 -10.69
CA LEU A 735 -15.75 26.54 -9.45
C LEU A 735 -17.28 26.53 -9.27
N ASP A 736 -17.93 27.67 -9.52
CA ASP A 736 -19.39 27.79 -9.43
C ASP A 736 -20.07 26.87 -10.43
N LEU A 737 -19.63 26.88 -11.68
CA LEU A 737 -20.16 26.00 -12.73
C LEU A 737 -19.95 24.52 -12.39
N ALA A 738 -18.77 24.14 -11.92
CA ALA A 738 -18.45 22.77 -11.53
C ALA A 738 -19.35 22.28 -10.39
N VAL A 739 -19.57 23.13 -9.38
CA VAL A 739 -20.45 22.84 -8.24
C VAL A 739 -21.91 22.72 -8.69
N ASP A 740 -22.41 23.66 -9.48
CA ASP A 740 -23.80 23.61 -9.96
C ASP A 740 -24.05 22.39 -10.85
N ALA A 741 -23.10 22.06 -11.73
CA ALA A 741 -23.16 20.85 -12.55
C ALA A 741 -23.21 19.58 -11.68
N SER A 742 -22.37 19.48 -10.66
CA SER A 742 -22.30 18.31 -9.76
C SER A 742 -23.58 18.12 -8.94
N LEU A 743 -24.28 19.21 -8.61
CA LEU A 743 -25.54 19.19 -7.87
C LEU A 743 -26.77 19.00 -8.78
N GLY A 744 -26.57 18.86 -10.10
CA GLY A 744 -27.66 18.80 -11.07
C GLY A 744 -28.50 20.08 -11.16
N ARG A 745 -27.96 21.22 -10.69
CA ARG A 745 -28.65 22.52 -10.78
C ARG A 745 -28.63 23.01 -12.22
N THR A 746 -29.73 23.60 -12.66
CA THR A 746 -29.83 24.16 -14.00
C THR A 746 -28.82 25.29 -14.18
N ILE A 747 -27.86 25.09 -15.08
CA ILE A 747 -26.94 26.14 -15.51
C ILE A 747 -27.64 26.97 -16.59
N ASN A 748 -28.38 28.00 -16.16
CA ASN A 748 -29.09 28.94 -17.04
C ASN A 748 -28.16 30.01 -17.64
N VAL A 749 -26.93 29.63 -17.98
CA VAL A 749 -25.93 30.56 -18.48
C VAL A 749 -25.58 30.18 -19.90
N HIS A 750 -25.99 31.02 -20.84
CA HIS A 750 -25.62 30.84 -22.24
C HIS A 750 -24.13 31.15 -22.48
N LEU A 751 -23.55 32.10 -21.72
CA LEU A 751 -22.21 32.65 -21.98
C LEU A 751 -21.50 33.10 -20.69
N VAL A 752 -20.29 32.61 -20.45
CA VAL A 752 -19.39 33.09 -19.38
C VAL A 752 -18.78 34.43 -19.80
N GLN A 753 -18.76 35.40 -18.89
CA GLN A 753 -18.21 36.74 -19.13
C GLN A 753 -16.88 36.94 -18.41
N ARG A 754 -15.92 37.54 -19.11
CA ARG A 754 -14.65 37.96 -18.51
C ARG A 754 -14.79 39.32 -17.83
N ARG A 755 -14.59 39.35 -16.52
CA ARG A 755 -14.67 40.54 -15.65
C ARG A 755 -13.36 41.29 -15.52
N GLN A 756 -12.24 40.57 -15.49
CA GLN A 756 -10.90 41.12 -15.33
C GLN A 756 -9.94 40.40 -16.27
N HIS A 757 -8.84 41.08 -16.62
CA HIS A 757 -7.67 40.42 -17.15
C HIS A 757 -6.95 39.69 -16.00
N GLY A 758 -6.39 38.52 -16.28
CA GLY A 758 -5.68 37.71 -15.28
C GLY A 758 -4.40 37.14 -15.84
N ARG A 759 -3.37 37.05 -14.99
CA ARG A 759 -2.09 36.41 -15.31
C ARG A 759 -1.57 35.58 -14.15
N ILE A 760 -0.98 34.43 -14.47
CA ILE A 760 -0.10 33.69 -13.55
C ILE A 760 1.32 33.85 -14.08
N VAL A 761 2.20 34.37 -13.24
CA VAL A 761 3.64 34.52 -13.49
C VAL A 761 4.35 33.33 -12.88
N PHE A 762 5.02 32.53 -13.71
CA PHE A 762 5.89 31.45 -13.26
C PHE A 762 7.31 31.97 -13.15
N LEU A 763 7.93 31.77 -11.99
CA LEU A 763 9.31 32.19 -11.75
C LEU A 763 10.26 31.19 -12.43
N ILE A 764 11.34 31.72 -13.02
CA ILE A 764 12.34 30.93 -13.73
C ILE A 764 13.70 31.18 -13.07
N ALA A 765 14.23 30.16 -12.41
CA ALA A 765 15.61 30.16 -11.93
C ALA A 765 16.54 29.86 -13.11
N ARG A 766 17.56 30.71 -13.31
CA ARG A 766 18.57 30.52 -14.37
C ARG A 766 19.83 29.85 -13.86
N GLU A 767 20.09 29.94 -12.56
CA GLU A 767 21.30 29.45 -11.92
C GLU A 767 20.98 28.53 -10.74
N LYS A 768 21.98 27.74 -10.33
CA LYS A 768 21.89 26.92 -9.11
C LYS A 768 22.10 27.82 -7.90
N GLY A 769 21.37 27.56 -6.81
CA GLY A 769 21.47 28.37 -5.60
C GLY A 769 20.76 27.75 -4.40
N VAL A 770 20.53 28.58 -3.40
CA VAL A 770 19.77 28.23 -2.19
C VAL A 770 18.60 29.21 -2.08
N HIS A 771 17.40 28.70 -1.87
CA HIS A 771 16.21 29.51 -1.74
C HIS A 771 16.22 30.30 -0.43
N LEU A 772 16.39 31.62 -0.50
CA LEU A 772 16.38 32.47 0.70
C LEU A 772 14.97 32.94 1.10
N GLY A 773 13.95 32.64 0.28
CA GLY A 773 12.60 33.20 0.40
C GLY A 773 12.51 34.61 -0.20
N LEU A 774 11.30 35.13 -0.39
CA LEU A 774 11.13 36.56 -0.63
C LEU A 774 11.56 37.34 0.63
N SER A 775 12.32 38.41 0.46
CA SER A 775 12.60 39.31 1.57
C SER A 775 11.29 39.97 2.05
N PRO A 776 11.12 40.26 3.35
CA PRO A 776 9.92 40.94 3.85
C PRO A 776 9.62 42.25 3.13
N GLU A 777 10.66 42.97 2.69
CA GLU A 777 10.53 44.18 1.89
C GLU A 777 9.96 43.91 0.49
N ASN A 778 10.49 42.91 -0.22
CA ASN A 778 9.99 42.55 -1.55
C ASN A 778 8.59 41.97 -1.49
N GLU A 779 8.28 41.19 -0.44
CA GLU A 779 6.93 40.68 -0.21
C GLU A 779 5.94 41.83 0.04
N ALA A 780 6.28 42.80 0.89
CA ALA A 780 5.44 43.98 1.13
C ALA A 780 5.22 44.80 -0.16
N ARG A 781 6.28 44.99 -0.98
CA ARG A 781 6.19 45.66 -2.28
C ARG A 781 5.31 44.90 -3.27
N LEU A 782 5.37 43.56 -3.26
CA LEU A 782 4.55 42.70 -4.10
C LEU A 782 3.06 42.80 -3.71
N GLN A 783 2.77 42.80 -2.41
CA GLN A 783 1.40 42.92 -1.88
C GLN A 783 0.77 44.30 -2.14
N GLN A 784 1.58 45.33 -2.39
CA GLN A 784 1.11 46.68 -2.72
C GLN A 784 0.72 46.87 -4.20
N LEU A 785 1.00 45.90 -5.07
CA LEU A 785 0.62 46.01 -6.47
C LEU A 785 -0.90 45.97 -6.62
N ARG A 786 -1.44 46.87 -7.47
CA ARG A 786 -2.89 46.99 -7.68
C ARG A 786 -3.49 45.70 -8.22
N SER A 787 -2.71 44.98 -9.02
CA SER A 787 -3.13 43.72 -9.62
C SER A 787 -2.89 42.51 -8.72
N TYR A 788 -2.24 42.64 -7.54
CA TYR A 788 -1.86 41.51 -6.70
C TYR A 788 -3.08 40.71 -6.20
N ARG A 789 -3.02 39.38 -6.33
CA ARG A 789 -3.99 38.45 -5.75
C ARG A 789 -3.36 37.37 -4.88
N GLY A 790 -2.07 37.09 -5.08
CA GLY A 790 -1.32 36.21 -4.20
C GLY A 790 -0.02 35.73 -4.83
N HIS A 791 0.77 35.04 -4.02
CA HIS A 791 1.97 34.35 -4.45
C HIS A 791 2.18 33.06 -3.66
N ARG A 792 3.03 32.17 -4.18
CA ARG A 792 3.42 30.92 -3.50
C ARG A 792 4.81 30.50 -3.94
N THR A 793 5.66 30.13 -2.98
CA THR A 793 6.93 29.43 -3.25
C THR A 793 6.73 27.91 -3.16
N PHE A 794 7.41 27.17 -4.02
CA PHE A 794 7.37 25.71 -4.03
C PHE A 794 8.59 25.08 -3.34
N ILE A 795 9.60 25.89 -3.04
CA ILE A 795 10.84 25.50 -2.37
C ILE A 795 10.83 26.12 -0.97
N ASP A 796 11.12 25.32 0.05
CA ASP A 796 11.25 25.80 1.44
C ASP A 796 12.50 26.68 1.57
N ARG A 797 12.49 27.64 2.51
CA ARG A 797 13.66 28.47 2.80
C ARG A 797 14.85 27.60 3.22
N GLY A 798 16.01 27.83 2.60
CA GLY A 798 17.22 27.00 2.74
C GLY A 798 17.26 25.80 1.78
N GLY A 799 16.19 25.54 1.02
CA GLY A 799 16.14 24.47 0.03
C GLY A 799 16.97 24.76 -1.23
N PRO A 800 17.37 23.73 -2.00
CA PRO A 800 18.17 23.92 -3.20
C PRO A 800 17.33 24.50 -4.35
N ILE A 801 17.93 25.42 -5.10
CA ILE A 801 17.42 25.91 -6.37
C ILE A 801 18.23 25.29 -7.49
N VAL A 802 17.53 24.80 -8.50
CA VAL A 802 18.10 24.29 -9.75
C VAL A 802 17.58 25.14 -10.92
N PRO A 803 18.33 25.25 -12.03
CA PRO A 803 17.84 25.89 -13.23
C PRO A 803 16.50 25.29 -13.65
N THR A 804 15.50 26.15 -13.86
CA THR A 804 14.14 25.74 -14.19
C THR A 804 14.09 25.19 -15.60
N VAL A 805 13.76 23.91 -15.73
CA VAL A 805 13.61 23.20 -17.01
C VAL A 805 12.17 22.77 -17.28
N ASP A 806 11.30 22.88 -16.28
CA ASP A 806 9.91 22.44 -16.32
C ASP A 806 9.10 23.06 -15.17
N LEU A 807 7.84 22.66 -15.01
CA LEU A 807 6.99 23.13 -13.91
C LEU A 807 7.45 22.61 -12.53
N ALA A 808 8.06 21.42 -12.46
CA ALA A 808 8.50 20.80 -11.20
C ALA A 808 9.70 21.54 -10.58
N THR A 809 10.56 22.11 -11.43
CA THR A 809 11.71 22.93 -11.07
C THR A 809 11.40 24.43 -11.01
N CYS A 810 10.12 24.81 -11.13
CA CYS A 810 9.66 26.19 -10.93
C CYS A 810 9.82 26.56 -9.44
N PRO A 811 10.46 27.69 -9.08
CA PRO A 811 10.65 28.07 -7.68
C PRO A 811 9.37 28.58 -7.00
N GLY A 812 8.43 29.12 -7.78
CA GLY A 812 7.22 29.72 -7.26
C GLY A 812 6.42 30.46 -8.33
N ILE A 813 5.28 31.01 -7.92
CA ILE A 813 4.35 31.72 -8.79
C ILE A 813 3.78 32.96 -8.11
N VAL A 814 3.37 33.93 -8.93
CA VAL A 814 2.58 35.11 -8.55
C VAL A 814 1.35 35.15 -9.44
N TRP A 815 0.16 35.42 -8.91
CA TRP A 815 -1.04 35.60 -9.75
C TRP A 815 -1.64 36.98 -9.54
N LEU A 816 -2.08 37.56 -10.65
CA LEU A 816 -2.48 38.95 -10.77
C LEU A 816 -3.81 39.06 -11.51
N ALA A 817 -4.68 39.98 -11.09
CA ALA A 817 -5.92 40.31 -11.79
C ALA A 817 -6.19 41.83 -11.77
N ASN A 818 -6.59 42.38 -12.91
CA ASN A 818 -6.95 43.79 -13.04
C ASN A 818 -7.93 44.01 -14.20
N PRO A 819 -8.93 44.92 -14.07
CA PRO A 819 -9.74 45.35 -15.21
C PRO A 819 -8.92 46.10 -16.27
N ASP A 820 -7.85 46.81 -15.90
CA ASP A 820 -6.97 47.50 -16.86
C ASP A 820 -5.81 46.59 -17.32
N PRO A 821 -5.77 46.18 -18.60
CA PRO A 821 -4.69 45.36 -19.14
C PRO A 821 -3.32 46.04 -19.07
N LYS A 822 -3.25 47.38 -19.11
CA LYS A 822 -1.97 48.10 -19.04
C LYS A 822 -1.38 48.05 -17.64
N GLN A 823 -2.20 48.30 -16.61
CA GLN A 823 -1.78 48.12 -15.23
C GLN A 823 -1.36 46.67 -14.95
N LEU A 824 -2.11 45.68 -15.45
CA LEU A 824 -1.76 44.27 -15.29
C LEU A 824 -0.39 43.94 -15.91
N ALA A 825 -0.12 44.42 -17.13
CA ALA A 825 1.16 44.20 -17.80
C ALA A 825 2.33 44.87 -17.05
N SER A 826 2.11 46.07 -16.53
CA SER A 826 3.11 46.77 -15.69
C SER A 826 3.40 46.01 -14.39
N ASP A 827 2.36 45.56 -13.69
CA ASP A 827 2.51 44.81 -12.43
C ASP A 827 3.14 43.43 -12.65
N ASP A 828 2.84 42.75 -13.76
CA ASP A 828 3.50 41.51 -14.19
C ASP A 828 5.01 41.72 -14.34
N MET A 829 5.42 42.70 -15.15
CA MET A 829 6.84 43.03 -15.32
C MET A 829 7.53 43.33 -13.99
N TYR A 830 6.91 44.14 -13.14
CA TYR A 830 7.50 44.51 -11.86
C TYR A 830 7.54 43.33 -10.86
N SER A 831 6.51 42.49 -10.82
CA SER A 831 6.48 41.29 -9.98
C SER A 831 7.64 40.33 -10.28
N ARG A 832 8.04 40.20 -11.55
CA ARG A 832 9.19 39.39 -11.97
C ARG A 832 10.51 39.92 -11.42
N THR A 833 10.63 41.23 -11.20
CA THR A 833 11.83 41.84 -10.60
C THR A 833 11.89 41.61 -9.09
N LEU A 834 10.75 41.71 -8.40
CA LEU A 834 10.65 41.54 -6.95
C LEU A 834 10.79 40.08 -6.52
N ALA A 835 10.30 39.17 -7.35
CA ALA A 835 10.34 37.73 -7.13
C ALA A 835 11.59 37.08 -7.76
N THR A 836 12.66 37.84 -7.99
CA THR A 836 13.97 37.28 -8.31
C THR A 836 14.47 36.57 -7.05
N ILE A 837 14.60 35.25 -7.13
CA ILE A 837 14.94 34.36 -6.03
C ILE A 837 16.43 34.00 -6.08
#